data_AF-A0A5P9CN96-F1
#
_entry.id   AF-A0A5P9CN96-F1
#
_cell.length_a   1.000
_cell.length_b   1.000
_cell.length_c   1.000
_cell.angle_alpha   90.00
_cell.angle_beta   90.00
_cell.angle_gamma   90.00
#
_symmetry.space_group_name_H-M   'P 1'
#
loop_
_entity.id
_entity.type
_entity.pdbx_description
1 polymer ?
#
loop_
_entity_poly.entity_id
_entity_poly.type
_entity_poly.pdbx_seq_one_letter_code
_entity_poly.pdbx_strand_id
1 'polypeptide(L)'
;MSVTINANGLSIVHKGSGGEANATLPDVCLTTIGPAVVPIPYGNNAKSADLVDGTTTVTADGGNSIALKGSKFAKSTGDADGDQKGVSSGTIEAEAEFISASPNVLIEGKGVARLSDQMTMNKANTMCLGGVQNPPVTVTEEDEGTYTVYVKARYPDGILLKNAEFIITKPSGMPVSAGAFDMAGKSKVSGLKPGQIKIVAQESVNDYIVRPVRINNPYYLPSFLDDEFFDSVSKGQQLFWHPNRVAPPVEGWGTMGKSLTADRYFAEMVKAETQSHFALRHPDFKYNLLAESLVAGIESLADESYDALLVQALPMVVEEGELLSVLFRLPKHETTDRMLAYMRARGKGNPQTFLKEYPWQQTKNLLNSEIESLLGKVKSRIESLQQEASRLNYVYLSADIYAKHIKTIDTYTKALSDKLAQAFTRLEDKSTQLMSNTLGVSVIQAADNIYSAEAGTIEVVVNTLPKIDLEEQKWIKVRAIYDDLWQTPVYAQNLKVIINDSVPHKDKLELNAMPQPSTISDSIELALETQKAEGGVMVVDDLKPNSHSVTIEFEGEAGIEDKIAKQQQSIETYLDGLLNTVANDMSGFQKQWDEEGVFCLGDGVLEGVQAWGADVVELFSPEVWGDMGHTLAEATTDGFDKLYIYANQKYTQLEKYTLDAMTDTQAQLAQSELPSWIKQAAYISSIAPNLLKAASIDLYQSIDEAIDDVQLWWNEGSDDITRKINCIARHRKAIWNLPTLFTNNDIKAIEAFVDQVVMEFDPEWAMEIKQSEFFPKALALINDDNSILPYFTYLNLIIEAIPPNFYFYHVGKAAAYIAIEIVLTIVIGLLTGPAGAAARIAAVSAKLTLGATKVGKLSHATKALTTFTNTLDGLVEILPDYDKLAGYLALRPKSAISNNRVNQTTQVKEKPQPRNGQCRLCKSDQHKTPRVYRGEINYV
;
A
#
# COMPACT_ATOMS: atom_id res chain seq x y z
N MET A 1 -51.53 6.28 30.80
CA MET A 1 -51.19 7.69 30.52
C MET A 1 -49.67 7.82 30.59
N SER A 2 -49.06 8.72 29.83
CA SER A 2 -47.62 8.99 29.93
C SER A 2 -47.33 9.61 31.29
N VAL A 3 -46.28 9.15 31.97
CA VAL A 3 -45.78 9.77 33.20
C VAL A 3 -44.85 10.92 32.79
N THR A 4 -45.17 12.16 33.17
CA THR A 4 -44.42 13.34 32.69
C THR A 4 -43.52 13.97 33.75
N ILE A 5 -43.64 13.54 35.01
CA ILE A 5 -42.96 14.17 36.15
C ILE A 5 -41.98 13.17 36.80
N ASN A 6 -40.74 13.59 37.03
CA ASN A 6 -39.78 12.88 37.87
C ASN A 6 -39.43 13.68 39.14
N ALA A 7 -38.96 12.97 40.14
CA ALA A 7 -38.29 13.53 41.30
C ALA A 7 -36.97 12.78 41.50
N ASN A 8 -35.87 13.52 41.61
CA ASN A 8 -34.52 12.96 41.74
C ASN A 8 -34.15 11.96 40.62
N GLY A 9 -34.60 12.20 39.39
CA GLY A 9 -34.35 11.31 38.25
C GLY A 9 -35.19 10.04 38.23
N LEU A 10 -36.12 9.86 39.17
CA LEU A 10 -37.04 8.72 39.24
C LEU A 10 -38.47 9.19 39.00
N SER A 11 -39.24 8.48 38.18
CA SER A 11 -40.65 8.83 37.89
C SER A 11 -41.47 8.86 39.19
N ILE A 12 -42.28 9.90 39.40
CA ILE A 12 -43.18 9.93 40.56
C ILE A 12 -44.33 8.94 40.40
N VAL A 13 -44.81 8.39 41.51
CA VAL A 13 -45.96 7.47 41.51
C VAL A 13 -47.22 8.25 41.81
N HIS A 14 -48.22 8.12 40.94
CA HIS A 14 -49.55 8.72 41.13
C HIS A 14 -50.63 7.70 40.72
N LYS A 15 -51.90 7.96 41.06
CA LYS A 15 -52.99 6.99 40.88
C LYS A 15 -53.07 6.38 39.47
N GLY A 16 -52.91 7.22 38.44
CA GLY A 16 -52.93 6.82 37.02
C GLY A 16 -51.57 6.43 36.41
N SER A 17 -50.49 6.34 37.20
CA SER A 17 -49.12 6.07 36.69
C SER A 17 -48.91 4.64 36.20
N GLY A 18 -49.74 3.69 36.67
CA GLY A 18 -49.62 2.27 36.34
C GLY A 18 -48.52 1.55 37.11
N GLY A 19 -48.10 2.09 38.27
CA GLY A 19 -47.07 1.48 39.09
C GLY A 19 -47.52 0.20 39.79
N GLU A 20 -46.61 -0.75 39.97
CA GLU A 20 -46.86 -2.06 40.58
C GLU A 20 -45.77 -2.40 41.61
N ALA A 21 -46.20 -2.79 42.81
CA ALA A 21 -45.33 -3.26 43.89
C ALA A 21 -45.48 -4.78 44.03
N ASN A 22 -44.37 -5.51 43.86
CA ASN A 22 -44.32 -6.97 43.95
C ASN A 22 -43.50 -7.42 45.17
N ALA A 23 -43.94 -8.47 45.85
CA ALA A 23 -43.27 -8.98 47.04
C ALA A 23 -41.89 -9.50 46.68
N THR A 24 -40.87 -8.98 47.36
CA THR A 24 -39.50 -9.50 47.23
C THR A 24 -39.14 -10.44 48.37
N LEU A 25 -39.88 -10.38 49.48
CA LEU A 25 -39.81 -11.35 50.56
C LEU A 25 -41.02 -12.29 50.51
N PRO A 26 -40.89 -13.56 50.95
CA PRO A 26 -42.00 -14.50 50.96
C PRO A 26 -43.11 -14.01 51.90
N ASP A 27 -44.35 -13.94 51.40
CA ASP A 27 -45.52 -13.61 52.21
C ASP A 27 -46.04 -14.85 52.93
N VAL A 28 -45.53 -15.12 54.12
CA VAL A 28 -45.84 -16.37 54.83
C VAL A 28 -47.17 -16.25 55.56
N CYS A 29 -48.16 -17.03 55.13
CA CYS A 29 -49.46 -17.17 55.77
C CYS A 29 -49.60 -18.56 56.40
N LEU A 30 -50.38 -18.65 57.48
CA LEU A 30 -50.80 -19.94 58.02
C LEU A 30 -51.91 -20.50 57.14
N THR A 31 -51.72 -21.75 56.70
CA THR A 31 -52.65 -22.43 55.80
C THR A 31 -52.98 -23.81 56.34
N THR A 32 -54.26 -24.17 56.30
CA THR A 32 -54.75 -25.49 56.68
C THR A 32 -54.46 -26.52 55.57
N ILE A 33 -53.59 -27.50 55.85
CA ILE A 33 -53.35 -28.66 54.99
C ILE A 33 -53.80 -29.92 55.73
N GLY A 34 -54.96 -30.47 55.35
CA GLY A 34 -55.55 -31.60 56.07
C GLY A 34 -55.87 -31.22 57.54
N PRO A 35 -55.47 -32.01 58.55
CA PRO A 35 -55.71 -31.66 59.96
C PRO A 35 -54.66 -30.69 60.55
N ALA A 36 -53.63 -30.28 59.81
CA ALA A 36 -52.54 -29.45 60.32
C ALA A 36 -52.57 -28.02 59.76
N VAL A 37 -52.21 -27.04 60.58
CA VAL A 37 -51.98 -25.65 60.16
C VAL A 37 -50.48 -25.44 60.02
N VAL A 38 -50.02 -25.08 58.83
CA VAL A 38 -48.59 -24.91 58.51
C VAL A 38 -48.32 -23.57 57.81
N PRO A 39 -47.14 -22.96 58.02
CA PRO A 39 -46.77 -21.72 57.33
C PRO A 39 -46.38 -21.99 55.87
N ILE A 40 -47.05 -21.33 54.91
CA ILE A 40 -46.78 -21.42 53.47
C ILE A 40 -46.47 -20.02 52.91
N PRO A 41 -45.41 -19.85 52.09
CA PRO A 41 -45.12 -18.60 51.41
C PRO A 41 -46.02 -18.39 50.17
N TYR A 42 -46.64 -17.21 50.07
CA TYR A 42 -47.42 -16.74 48.93
C TYR A 42 -46.74 -15.58 48.19
N GLY A 43 -47.13 -15.37 46.94
CA GLY A 43 -46.79 -14.15 46.20
C GLY A 43 -47.75 -13.03 46.58
N ASN A 44 -47.29 -11.78 46.55
CA ASN A 44 -48.15 -10.64 46.83
C ASN A 44 -47.86 -9.46 45.88
N ASN A 45 -48.89 -8.82 45.34
CA ASN A 45 -48.83 -7.68 44.42
C ASN A 45 -49.84 -6.59 44.81
N ALA A 46 -49.42 -5.33 44.70
CA ALA A 46 -50.28 -4.15 44.88
C ALA A 46 -50.08 -3.14 43.74
N LYS A 47 -51.10 -2.35 43.42
CA LYS A 47 -51.11 -1.45 42.24
C LYS A 47 -51.40 0.00 42.60
N SER A 48 -50.78 0.93 41.86
CA SER A 48 -50.96 2.37 42.06
C SER A 48 -52.39 2.86 41.81
N ALA A 49 -53.19 2.11 41.05
CA ALA A 49 -54.60 2.41 40.81
C ALA A 49 -55.43 2.46 42.11
N ASP A 50 -55.01 1.71 43.13
CA ASP A 50 -55.64 1.63 44.45
C ASP A 50 -55.03 2.62 45.46
N LEU A 51 -54.31 3.64 44.97
CA LEU A 51 -53.72 4.67 45.83
C LEU A 51 -54.79 5.39 46.67
N VAL A 52 -54.56 5.34 47.98
CA VAL A 52 -55.28 6.07 49.03
C VAL A 52 -54.28 6.82 49.91
N ASP A 53 -54.75 7.82 50.64
CA ASP A 53 -53.92 8.71 51.46
C ASP A 53 -52.79 9.40 50.67
N GLY A 54 -53.03 9.66 49.37
CA GLY A 54 -52.18 10.49 48.50
C GLY A 54 -52.47 11.99 48.66
N THR A 55 -51.95 12.81 47.76
CA THR A 55 -52.19 14.26 47.75
C THR A 55 -53.67 14.62 47.58
N THR A 56 -54.07 15.77 48.13
CA THR A 56 -55.46 16.28 48.06
C THR A 56 -55.60 17.61 47.33
N THR A 57 -54.54 18.42 47.30
CA THR A 57 -54.48 19.75 46.68
C THR A 57 -53.62 19.79 45.42
N VAL A 58 -52.73 18.81 45.24
CA VAL A 58 -51.84 18.72 44.07
C VAL A 58 -52.17 17.47 43.26
N THR A 59 -52.23 17.59 41.94
CA THR A 59 -52.51 16.47 41.03
C THR A 59 -51.49 16.39 39.90
N ALA A 60 -51.20 15.18 39.40
CA ALA A 60 -50.31 14.93 38.26
C ALA A 60 -51.04 14.24 37.09
N ASP A 61 -50.54 14.42 35.87
CA ASP A 61 -50.88 13.64 34.68
C ASP A 61 -52.38 13.34 34.53
N GLY A 62 -53.18 14.36 34.24
CA GLY A 62 -54.63 14.24 34.05
C GLY A 62 -55.46 14.26 35.34
N GLY A 63 -54.98 14.92 36.39
CA GLY A 63 -55.75 15.14 37.63
C GLY A 63 -55.60 14.04 38.69
N ASN A 64 -54.60 13.17 38.57
CA ASN A 64 -54.39 12.06 39.50
C ASN A 64 -53.72 12.50 40.81
N SER A 65 -54.18 11.94 41.93
CA SER A 65 -53.52 12.08 43.24
C SER A 65 -52.14 11.41 43.23
N ILE A 66 -51.16 12.05 43.87
CA ILE A 66 -49.74 11.67 43.90
C ILE A 66 -49.44 10.94 45.21
N ALA A 67 -48.65 9.87 45.16
CA ALA A 67 -48.23 9.12 46.33
C ALA A 67 -47.13 9.87 47.11
N LEU A 68 -47.27 9.91 48.43
CA LEU A 68 -46.35 10.55 49.37
C LEU A 68 -45.83 9.51 50.38
N LYS A 69 -44.86 9.91 51.20
CA LYS A 69 -44.41 9.11 52.34
C LYS A 69 -45.57 8.77 53.27
N GLY A 70 -45.81 7.47 53.49
CA GLY A 70 -46.93 6.94 54.28
C GLY A 70 -48.26 6.81 53.52
N SER A 71 -48.30 7.12 52.21
CA SER A 71 -49.45 6.75 51.38
C SER A 71 -49.54 5.24 51.21
N LYS A 72 -50.75 4.76 50.86
CA LYS A 72 -51.05 3.33 50.78
C LYS A 72 -51.66 2.95 49.45
N PHE A 73 -51.40 1.74 48.98
CA PHE A 73 -52.30 1.04 48.07
C PHE A 73 -53.29 0.27 48.93
N ALA A 74 -54.59 0.55 48.75
CA ALA A 74 -55.63 0.11 49.67
C ALA A 74 -55.75 -1.42 49.79
N LYS A 75 -55.31 -2.14 48.76
CA LYS A 75 -55.37 -3.60 48.69
C LYS A 75 -54.11 -4.16 48.04
N SER A 76 -53.63 -5.29 48.57
CA SER A 76 -52.66 -6.16 47.91
C SER A 76 -53.31 -7.53 47.61
N THR A 77 -52.75 -8.34 46.72
CA THR A 77 -53.39 -9.56 46.21
C THR A 77 -52.38 -10.69 46.03
N GLY A 78 -52.81 -11.95 46.20
CA GLY A 78 -52.00 -13.15 45.94
C GLY A 78 -51.82 -14.11 47.12
N ASP A 79 -52.25 -13.70 48.32
CA ASP A 79 -52.16 -14.46 49.58
C ASP A 79 -53.53 -14.95 50.11
N ALA A 80 -54.57 -14.89 49.27
CA ALA A 80 -55.95 -15.21 49.64
C ALA A 80 -56.16 -16.67 50.12
N ASP A 81 -55.32 -17.60 49.66
CA ASP A 81 -55.39 -19.03 50.02
C ASP A 81 -54.85 -19.32 51.43
N GLY A 82 -54.22 -18.35 52.10
CA GLY A 82 -53.80 -18.45 53.51
C GLY A 82 -54.97 -18.29 54.47
N ASP A 83 -55.80 -19.33 54.62
CA ASP A 83 -57.06 -19.30 55.38
C ASP A 83 -56.92 -18.93 56.87
N GLN A 84 -55.75 -19.18 57.47
CA GLN A 84 -55.41 -18.78 58.85
C GLN A 84 -54.57 -17.48 58.90
N LYS A 85 -54.44 -16.77 57.77
CA LYS A 85 -53.87 -15.42 57.57
C LYS A 85 -52.36 -15.30 57.77
N GLY A 86 -51.83 -14.11 57.47
CA GLY A 86 -50.41 -13.79 57.60
C GLY A 86 -49.85 -14.04 59.00
N VAL A 87 -48.70 -14.73 59.08
CA VAL A 87 -48.06 -15.10 60.36
C VAL A 87 -47.77 -13.88 61.23
N SER A 88 -47.38 -12.77 60.62
CA SER A 88 -47.03 -11.53 61.32
C SER A 88 -48.18 -10.53 61.36
N SER A 89 -48.95 -10.41 60.27
CA SER A 89 -49.99 -9.39 60.14
C SER A 89 -51.36 -9.80 60.66
N GLY A 90 -51.66 -11.11 60.70
CA GLY A 90 -53.01 -11.62 60.96
C GLY A 90 -54.04 -11.19 59.90
N THR A 91 -53.59 -10.83 58.69
CA THR A 91 -54.43 -10.41 57.56
C THR A 91 -54.11 -11.17 56.28
N ILE A 92 -55.02 -11.11 55.31
CA ILE A 92 -54.78 -11.48 53.91
C ILE A 92 -55.21 -10.31 53.02
N GLU A 93 -54.54 -10.11 51.89
CA GLU A 93 -54.87 -9.09 50.89
C GLU A 93 -55.02 -7.65 51.46
N ALA A 94 -54.29 -7.31 52.53
CA ALA A 94 -54.37 -6.01 53.20
C ALA A 94 -53.51 -4.93 52.52
N GLU A 95 -53.48 -3.71 53.07
CA GLU A 95 -52.83 -2.58 52.42
C GLU A 95 -51.31 -2.76 52.22
N ALA A 96 -50.78 -2.03 51.23
CA ALA A 96 -49.34 -1.84 51.02
C ALA A 96 -48.96 -0.37 51.28
N GLU A 97 -48.03 -0.12 52.21
CA GLU A 97 -47.68 1.25 52.65
C GLU A 97 -46.24 1.63 52.27
N PHE A 98 -46.05 2.84 51.74
CA PHE A 98 -44.73 3.39 51.39
C PHE A 98 -43.85 3.63 52.62
N ILE A 99 -42.69 2.98 52.64
CA ILE A 99 -41.65 3.09 53.67
C ILE A 99 -40.67 4.22 53.34
N SER A 100 -40.21 4.26 52.08
CA SER A 100 -39.30 5.29 51.57
C SER A 100 -40.02 6.25 50.63
N ALA A 101 -39.42 7.42 50.46
CA ALA A 101 -39.87 8.48 49.57
C ALA A 101 -38.68 9.42 49.30
N SER A 102 -38.86 10.40 48.42
CA SER A 102 -37.86 11.45 48.19
C SER A 102 -37.49 12.18 49.50
N PRO A 103 -36.19 12.36 49.78
CA PRO A 103 -35.73 13.08 50.97
C PRO A 103 -35.83 14.61 50.84
N ASN A 104 -35.94 15.15 49.62
CA ASN A 104 -35.83 16.59 49.36
C ASN A 104 -36.88 17.14 48.38
N VAL A 105 -37.60 16.29 47.65
CA VAL A 105 -38.75 16.72 46.83
C VAL A 105 -40.01 16.49 47.65
N LEU A 106 -40.55 17.59 48.18
CA LEU A 106 -41.71 17.58 49.07
C LEU A 106 -42.94 18.09 48.32
N ILE A 107 -44.04 17.34 48.40
CA ILE A 107 -45.37 17.77 47.95
C ILE A 107 -46.28 17.71 49.17
N GLU A 108 -47.02 18.79 49.43
CA GLU A 108 -47.84 18.95 50.65
C GLU A 108 -47.02 18.73 51.95
N GLY A 109 -45.73 19.09 51.92
CA GLY A 109 -44.82 18.97 53.06
C GLY A 109 -44.31 17.56 53.35
N LYS A 110 -44.68 16.55 52.54
CA LYS A 110 -44.19 15.16 52.65
C LYS A 110 -43.36 14.77 51.42
N GLY A 111 -42.39 13.88 51.60
CA GLY A 111 -41.59 13.35 50.49
C GLY A 111 -42.46 12.64 49.46
N VAL A 112 -42.26 12.92 48.18
CA VAL A 112 -42.99 12.24 47.08
C VAL A 112 -42.48 10.81 46.90
N ALA A 113 -43.37 9.85 46.70
CA ALA A 113 -43.02 8.46 46.41
C ALA A 113 -42.72 8.29 44.92
N ARG A 114 -41.67 7.53 44.60
CA ARG A 114 -41.10 7.40 43.26
C ARG A 114 -40.89 5.93 42.90
N LEU A 115 -40.55 5.69 41.63
CA LEU A 115 -39.96 4.42 41.19
C LEU A 115 -38.89 3.96 42.19
N SER A 116 -38.87 2.68 42.53
CA SER A 116 -37.97 2.01 43.49
C SER A 116 -38.15 2.37 44.97
N ASP A 117 -39.11 3.24 45.33
CA ASP A 117 -39.41 3.47 46.74
C ASP A 117 -40.09 2.22 47.35
N GLN A 118 -39.61 1.81 48.52
CA GLN A 118 -39.93 0.54 49.19
C GLN A 118 -41.29 0.59 49.85
N MET A 119 -41.96 -0.57 49.90
CA MET A 119 -43.29 -0.70 50.50
C MET A 119 -43.38 -1.91 51.44
N THR A 120 -44.15 -1.78 52.51
CA THR A 120 -44.72 -2.94 53.23
C THR A 120 -45.90 -3.46 52.43
N MET A 121 -46.26 -4.73 52.58
CA MET A 121 -47.46 -5.30 51.94
C MET A 121 -48.17 -6.28 52.87
N ASN A 122 -49.47 -6.46 52.66
CA ASN A 122 -50.36 -7.19 53.55
C ASN A 122 -50.16 -6.77 55.02
N LYS A 123 -50.26 -5.47 55.29
CA LYS A 123 -50.05 -4.90 56.64
C LYS A 123 -48.73 -5.34 57.29
N ALA A 124 -47.66 -5.26 56.51
CA ALA A 124 -46.30 -5.64 56.88
C ALA A 124 -46.07 -7.13 57.18
N ASN A 125 -46.91 -8.04 56.65
CA ASN A 125 -46.58 -9.46 56.65
C ASN A 125 -45.40 -9.78 55.72
N THR A 126 -45.29 -9.02 54.62
CA THR A 126 -44.19 -9.06 53.67
C THR A 126 -43.76 -7.65 53.24
N MET A 127 -42.70 -7.57 52.45
CA MET A 127 -42.14 -6.31 51.96
C MET A 127 -41.75 -6.38 50.47
N CYS A 128 -41.94 -5.26 49.80
CA CYS A 128 -41.39 -4.94 48.48
C CYS A 128 -40.12 -4.09 48.68
N LEU A 129 -38.99 -4.76 48.94
CA LEU A 129 -37.69 -4.10 49.14
C LEU A 129 -37.04 -3.67 47.81
N GLY A 130 -37.45 -4.28 46.70
CA GLY A 130 -37.12 -3.82 45.35
C GLY A 130 -37.86 -2.54 44.93
N GLY A 131 -38.84 -2.12 45.74
CA GLY A 131 -39.63 -0.92 45.54
C GLY A 131 -40.63 -1.00 44.40
N VAL A 132 -41.57 -0.06 44.41
CA VAL A 132 -42.62 0.04 43.39
C VAL A 132 -42.01 0.27 42.01
N GLN A 133 -42.42 -0.51 41.03
CA GLN A 133 -42.04 -0.33 39.63
C GLN A 133 -43.00 0.66 38.98
N ASN A 134 -42.51 1.54 38.12
CA ASN A 134 -43.30 2.59 37.49
C ASN A 134 -42.73 2.94 36.09
N PRO A 135 -43.56 3.33 35.10
CA PRO A 135 -43.07 3.69 33.77
C PRO A 135 -42.09 4.89 33.79
N PRO A 136 -41.11 4.95 32.86
CA PRO A 136 -40.16 6.05 32.77
C PRO A 136 -40.85 7.34 32.31
N VAL A 137 -40.23 8.48 32.61
CA VAL A 137 -40.73 9.79 32.16
C VAL A 137 -40.50 9.97 30.67
N THR A 138 -41.53 10.44 29.96
CA THR A 138 -41.45 10.76 28.52
C THR A 138 -41.96 12.18 28.27
N VAL A 139 -41.15 13.01 27.60
CA VAL A 139 -41.49 14.37 27.15
C VAL A 139 -41.36 14.42 25.62
N THR A 140 -42.21 15.18 24.92
CA THR A 140 -42.11 15.33 23.45
C THR A 140 -41.07 16.40 23.08
N GLU A 141 -40.44 16.29 21.89
CA GLU A 141 -39.44 17.28 21.44
C GLU A 141 -40.00 18.72 21.32
N GLU A 142 -41.32 18.88 21.16
CA GLU A 142 -41.97 20.20 21.07
C GLU A 142 -42.13 20.87 22.44
N ASP A 143 -42.20 20.09 23.52
CA ASP A 143 -42.44 20.56 24.89
C ASP A 143 -41.14 20.83 25.67
N GLU A 144 -39.98 20.35 25.18
CA GLU A 144 -38.67 20.43 25.87
C GLU A 144 -37.99 21.81 25.78
N GLY A 145 -38.42 22.68 24.85
CA GLY A 145 -37.94 24.06 24.73
C GLY A 145 -36.60 24.22 23.99
N THR A 146 -35.92 25.36 24.23
CA THR A 146 -34.61 25.66 23.59
C THR A 146 -33.56 26.00 24.63
N TYR A 147 -32.31 25.68 24.32
CA TYR A 147 -31.16 25.86 25.19
C TYR A 147 -30.31 27.06 24.78
N THR A 148 -29.56 27.57 25.75
CA THR A 148 -28.55 28.61 25.57
C THR A 148 -27.20 28.06 25.91
N VAL A 149 -26.24 28.27 25.01
CA VAL A 149 -24.84 27.86 25.18
C VAL A 149 -23.96 29.10 25.23
N TYR A 150 -23.10 29.15 26.23
CA TYR A 150 -22.02 30.10 26.36
C TYR A 150 -20.75 29.49 25.80
N VAL A 151 -20.18 30.09 24.75
CA VAL A 151 -18.98 29.56 24.09
C VAL A 151 -17.81 30.48 24.39
N LYS A 152 -16.66 29.89 24.74
CA LYS A 152 -15.36 30.57 24.81
C LYS A 152 -14.29 29.74 24.12
N ALA A 153 -13.38 30.41 23.42
CA ALA A 153 -12.21 29.80 22.81
C ALA A 153 -10.96 30.32 23.52
N ARG A 154 -10.12 29.43 24.06
CA ARG A 154 -8.85 29.82 24.71
C ARG A 154 -7.64 29.33 23.93
N TYR A 155 -6.60 30.14 23.90
CA TYR A 155 -5.26 29.69 23.58
C TYR A 155 -4.70 28.83 24.73
N PRO A 156 -3.66 27.99 24.49
CA PRO A 156 -3.07 27.17 25.55
C PRO A 156 -2.47 27.96 26.72
N ASP A 157 -2.08 29.21 26.49
CA ASP A 157 -1.60 30.15 27.53
C ASP A 157 -2.73 30.75 28.38
N GLY A 158 -4.00 30.39 28.12
CA GLY A 158 -5.17 30.82 28.88
C GLY A 158 -5.82 32.12 28.38
N ILE A 159 -5.24 32.79 27.38
CA ILE A 159 -5.82 33.99 26.78
C ILE A 159 -7.01 33.58 25.91
N LEU A 160 -8.10 34.35 25.93
CA LEU A 160 -9.28 34.09 25.09
C LEU A 160 -9.13 34.67 23.68
N LEU A 161 -9.62 33.95 22.67
CA LEU A 161 -9.78 34.42 21.30
C LEU A 161 -10.90 35.47 21.26
N LYS A 162 -10.62 36.63 20.69
CA LYS A 162 -11.52 37.80 20.67
C LYS A 162 -11.94 38.12 19.25
N ASN A 163 -13.14 38.70 19.09
CA ASN A 163 -13.65 39.21 17.81
C ASN A 163 -13.51 38.20 16.65
N ALA A 164 -13.87 36.94 16.89
CA ALA A 164 -13.87 35.88 15.88
C ALA A 164 -15.28 35.32 15.72
N GLU A 165 -15.69 35.03 14.50
CA GLU A 165 -16.96 34.36 14.23
C GLU A 165 -16.84 32.85 14.41
N PHE A 166 -17.95 32.18 14.70
CA PHE A 166 -18.03 30.72 14.69
C PHE A 166 -19.42 30.26 14.28
N ILE A 167 -19.49 29.04 13.77
CA ILE A 167 -20.72 28.38 13.37
C ILE A 167 -20.91 27.16 14.27
N ILE A 168 -22.15 26.94 14.71
CA ILE A 168 -22.57 25.73 15.39
C ILE A 168 -23.21 24.82 14.35
N THR A 169 -22.69 23.60 14.19
CA THR A 169 -23.17 22.61 13.23
C THR A 169 -23.68 21.35 13.93
N LYS A 170 -24.49 20.54 13.24
CA LYS A 170 -24.76 19.15 13.67
C LYS A 170 -23.51 18.29 13.44
N PRO A 171 -23.40 17.09 14.04
CA PRO A 171 -22.32 16.14 13.72
C PRO A 171 -22.19 15.82 12.23
N SER A 172 -23.29 15.91 11.47
CA SER A 172 -23.33 15.76 10.01
C SER A 172 -22.76 16.94 9.22
N GLY A 173 -22.33 18.03 9.88
CA GLY A 173 -21.77 19.23 9.25
C GLY A 173 -22.79 20.30 8.87
N MET A 174 -24.10 20.04 8.97
CA MET A 174 -25.11 21.05 8.64
C MET A 174 -25.13 22.20 9.66
N PRO A 175 -25.08 23.48 9.23
CA PRO A 175 -25.14 24.63 10.11
C PRO A 175 -26.50 24.75 10.80
N VAL A 176 -26.46 25.03 12.10
CA VAL A 176 -27.64 25.17 12.98
C VAL A 176 -27.81 26.61 13.45
N SER A 177 -26.70 27.22 13.87
CA SER A 177 -26.68 28.60 14.36
C SER A 177 -25.28 29.19 14.17
N ALA A 178 -25.14 30.50 14.38
CA ALA A 178 -23.86 31.19 14.33
C ALA A 178 -23.70 32.08 15.56
N GLY A 179 -22.45 32.39 15.91
CA GLY A 179 -22.11 33.29 16.99
C GLY A 179 -20.81 34.02 16.72
N ALA A 180 -20.50 35.00 17.56
CA ALA A 180 -19.23 35.71 17.52
C ALA A 180 -18.69 35.88 18.94
N PHE A 181 -17.37 35.77 19.10
CA PHE A 181 -16.68 36.08 20.33
C PHE A 181 -16.57 37.60 20.48
N ASP A 182 -16.98 38.14 21.62
CA ASP A 182 -16.88 39.56 21.93
C ASP A 182 -15.44 40.01 22.29
N MET A 183 -15.28 41.27 22.71
CA MET A 183 -13.99 41.82 23.16
C MET A 183 -13.44 41.15 24.44
N ALA A 184 -14.29 40.44 25.19
CA ALA A 184 -13.89 39.62 26.33
C ALA A 184 -13.62 38.15 25.94
N GLY A 185 -13.78 37.78 24.66
CA GLY A 185 -13.58 36.43 24.14
C GLY A 185 -14.68 35.45 24.54
N LYS A 186 -15.87 35.96 24.85
CA LYS A 186 -17.05 35.19 25.24
C LYS A 186 -18.15 35.33 24.21
N SER A 187 -19.01 34.33 24.11
CA SER A 187 -20.17 34.36 23.25
C SER A 187 -21.38 33.72 23.92
N LYS A 188 -22.57 34.11 23.49
CA LYS A 188 -23.85 33.57 23.92
C LYS A 188 -24.71 33.27 22.70
N VAL A 189 -25.08 32.01 22.52
CA VAL A 189 -25.98 31.56 21.46
C VAL A 189 -27.21 30.92 22.11
N SER A 190 -28.40 31.38 21.73
CA SER A 190 -29.68 30.93 22.29
C SER A 190 -30.59 30.38 21.19
N GLY A 191 -31.59 29.58 21.56
CA GLY A 191 -32.54 29.00 20.59
C GLY A 191 -32.10 27.67 20.00
N LEU A 192 -31.16 26.97 20.65
CA LEU A 192 -30.68 25.65 20.19
C LEU A 192 -31.65 24.56 20.63
N LYS A 193 -32.03 23.65 19.71
CA LYS A 193 -32.76 22.43 20.05
C LYS A 193 -31.85 21.44 20.80
N PRO A 194 -32.39 20.54 21.63
CA PRO A 194 -31.61 19.51 22.31
C PRO A 194 -30.84 18.63 21.31
N GLY A 195 -29.72 18.07 21.76
CA GLY A 195 -28.89 17.14 20.99
C GLY A 195 -27.45 17.58 20.77
N GLN A 196 -26.79 16.86 19.85
CA GLN A 196 -25.37 16.97 19.59
C GLN A 196 -25.04 18.13 18.65
N ILE A 197 -23.99 18.88 18.99
CA ILE A 197 -23.50 20.03 18.22
C ILE A 197 -21.97 19.99 18.09
N LYS A 198 -21.44 20.59 17.03
CA LYS A 198 -20.01 20.89 16.83
C LYS A 198 -19.82 22.39 16.70
N ILE A 199 -18.64 22.88 17.03
CA ILE A 199 -18.27 24.30 16.91
C ILE A 199 -17.19 24.42 15.86
N VAL A 200 -17.36 25.32 14.90
CA VAL A 200 -16.38 25.64 13.87
C VAL A 200 -16.04 27.12 13.97
N ALA A 201 -14.89 27.45 14.53
CA ALA A 201 -14.44 28.83 14.70
C ALA A 201 -13.65 29.32 13.47
N GLN A 202 -13.80 30.61 13.16
CA GLN A 202 -13.04 31.33 12.15
C GLN A 202 -11.92 32.18 12.80
N GLU A 203 -11.07 32.77 11.97
CA GLU A 203 -10.00 33.66 12.46
C GLU A 203 -10.59 34.92 13.10
N SER A 204 -9.82 35.52 14.01
CA SER A 204 -10.13 36.83 14.57
C SER A 204 -10.19 37.91 13.50
N VAL A 205 -11.03 38.92 13.68
CA VAL A 205 -11.03 40.15 12.86
C VAL A 205 -9.89 41.08 13.27
N ASN A 206 -9.41 40.98 14.53
CA ASN A 206 -8.29 41.80 14.99
C ASN A 206 -7.01 41.50 14.22
N ASP A 207 -6.23 42.55 13.98
CA ASP A 207 -4.88 42.47 13.43
C ASP A 207 -4.02 41.49 14.22
N TYR A 208 -3.16 40.79 13.50
CA TYR A 208 -2.24 39.86 14.10
C TYR A 208 -1.08 40.59 14.78
N ILE A 209 -0.93 40.34 16.07
CA ILE A 209 0.13 40.89 16.90
C ILE A 209 1.08 39.75 17.25
N VAL A 210 2.30 39.84 16.72
CA VAL A 210 3.40 38.92 17.04
C VAL A 210 3.84 39.15 18.48
N ARG A 211 4.05 38.06 19.23
CA ARG A 211 4.65 38.15 20.56
C ARG A 211 6.14 38.51 20.41
N PRO A 212 6.60 39.65 20.96
CA PRO A 212 8.01 40.03 20.90
C PRO A 212 8.88 38.94 21.54
N VAL A 213 9.95 38.56 20.85
CA VAL A 213 10.89 37.54 21.33
C VAL A 213 12.32 38.03 21.29
N ARG A 214 12.64 39.03 20.46
CA ARG A 214 13.99 39.60 20.46
C ARG A 214 14.27 40.30 21.79
N ILE A 215 15.48 40.11 22.27
CA ILE A 215 15.99 40.66 23.52
C ILE A 215 17.19 41.55 23.23
N ASN A 216 17.55 42.43 24.17
CA ASN A 216 18.73 43.27 24.04
C ASN A 216 19.98 42.41 23.80
N ASN A 217 20.78 42.80 22.80
CA ASN A 217 22.07 42.17 22.55
C ASN A 217 23.11 42.73 23.53
N PRO A 218 23.67 41.90 24.44
CA PRO A 218 24.67 42.39 25.40
C PRO A 218 26.01 42.77 24.76
N TYR A 219 26.24 42.41 23.49
CA TYR A 219 27.48 42.68 22.75
C TYR A 219 27.33 43.82 21.75
N TYR A 220 26.17 44.48 21.69
CA TYR A 220 25.95 45.57 20.75
C TYR A 220 26.90 46.74 21.03
N LEU A 221 27.65 47.16 20.00
CA LEU A 221 28.56 48.29 20.05
C LEU A 221 28.25 49.24 18.90
N PRO A 222 27.59 50.40 19.16
CA PRO A 222 27.27 51.37 18.11
C PRO A 222 28.52 51.98 17.47
N SER A 223 29.62 52.06 18.23
CA SER A 223 30.96 52.39 17.76
C SER A 223 31.92 51.38 18.35
N PHE A 224 32.64 50.66 17.49
CA PHE A 224 33.64 49.67 17.88
C PHE A 224 34.96 50.09 17.25
N LEU A 225 35.85 50.70 18.03
CA LEU A 225 37.10 51.28 17.52
C LEU A 225 38.02 50.18 16.97
N ASP A 226 38.83 50.49 15.95
CA ASP A 226 39.73 49.52 15.30
C ASP A 226 40.67 48.84 16.31
N ASP A 227 41.30 49.62 17.20
CA ASP A 227 42.24 49.07 18.19
C ASP A 227 41.55 48.08 19.16
N GLU A 228 40.37 48.43 19.66
CA GLU A 228 39.59 47.57 20.55
C GLU A 228 39.05 46.33 19.82
N PHE A 229 38.67 46.50 18.55
CA PHE A 229 38.21 45.42 17.69
C PHE A 229 39.31 44.39 17.47
N PHE A 230 40.48 44.81 16.99
CA PHE A 230 41.59 43.92 16.68
C PHE A 230 42.20 43.25 17.92
N ASP A 231 42.23 43.94 19.07
CA ASP A 231 42.61 43.33 20.35
C ASP A 231 41.63 42.20 20.73
N SER A 232 40.32 42.45 20.58
CA SER A 232 39.27 41.48 20.88
C SER A 232 39.31 40.24 19.96
N VAL A 233 39.44 40.43 18.64
CA VAL A 233 39.40 39.31 17.68
C VAL A 233 40.69 38.50 17.64
N SER A 234 41.84 39.12 17.90
CA SER A 234 43.13 38.43 17.93
C SER A 234 43.31 37.52 19.15
N LYS A 235 42.52 37.72 20.22
CA LYS A 235 42.55 36.91 21.45
C LYS A 235 43.95 36.81 22.05
N GLY A 236 44.70 37.91 22.01
CA GLY A 236 46.08 37.99 22.51
C GLY A 236 47.12 37.39 21.56
N GLN A 237 46.75 37.00 20.34
CA GLN A 237 47.73 36.69 19.29
C GLN A 237 48.43 37.96 18.83
N GLN A 238 49.69 37.82 18.42
CA GLN A 238 50.46 38.94 17.95
C GLN A 238 49.97 39.38 16.57
N LEU A 239 49.47 40.61 16.48
CA LEU A 239 49.08 41.25 15.21
C LEU A 239 50.31 41.44 14.32
N PHE A 240 50.15 41.26 13.00
CA PHE A 240 51.28 41.35 12.07
C PHE A 240 51.96 42.73 12.02
N TRP A 241 51.27 43.79 12.48
CA TRP A 241 51.80 45.15 12.47
C TRP A 241 52.44 45.61 13.78
N HIS A 242 52.45 44.74 14.81
CA HIS A 242 53.13 45.01 16.08
C HIS A 242 54.57 44.48 16.10
N PRO A 243 55.53 45.25 16.65
CA PRO A 243 56.94 44.86 16.68
C PRO A 243 57.21 43.60 17.52
N ASN A 244 57.94 42.64 16.95
CA ASN A 244 58.35 41.39 17.61
C ASN A 244 59.24 41.66 18.83
N ARG A 245 58.84 41.18 20.02
CA ARG A 245 59.67 41.27 21.25
C ARG A 245 60.58 40.04 21.49
N VAL A 246 60.36 38.91 20.81
CA VAL A 246 61.21 37.69 20.81
C VAL A 246 61.16 37.07 19.39
N ALA A 247 62.16 36.27 19.01
CA ALA A 247 62.36 35.64 17.68
C ALA A 247 61.08 35.28 16.90
N PRO A 248 61.06 35.40 15.56
CA PRO A 248 59.83 35.56 14.78
C PRO A 248 58.92 34.33 14.93
N PRO A 249 57.69 34.48 15.42
CA PRO A 249 56.72 33.42 15.24
C PRO A 249 56.23 33.41 13.78
N VAL A 250 55.74 32.24 13.38
CA VAL A 250 54.83 31.98 12.27
C VAL A 250 53.86 33.17 12.07
N GLU A 251 53.62 33.53 10.81
CA GLU A 251 52.78 34.65 10.32
C GLU A 251 51.78 35.21 11.37
N GLY A 252 51.95 36.48 11.77
CA GLY A 252 51.13 37.11 12.80
C GLY A 252 49.63 37.19 12.46
N TRP A 253 48.78 37.32 13.48
CA TRP A 253 47.32 37.41 13.29
C TRP A 253 46.99 38.56 12.33
N GLY A 254 46.09 38.26 11.39
CA GLY A 254 45.68 39.18 10.34
C GLY A 254 46.37 38.96 8.99
N THR A 255 47.43 38.15 8.86
CA THR A 255 47.99 37.82 7.53
C THR A 255 47.04 36.92 6.73
N MET A 256 46.19 37.52 5.90
CA MET A 256 45.17 36.77 5.16
C MET A 256 45.71 36.03 3.93
N GLY A 257 45.07 34.90 3.60
CA GLY A 257 45.28 34.15 2.38
C GLY A 257 44.59 34.75 1.14
N LYS A 258 44.68 34.05 0.00
CA LYS A 258 44.14 34.51 -1.30
C LYS A 258 42.63 34.38 -1.49
N SER A 259 41.96 33.61 -0.63
CA SER A 259 40.51 33.35 -0.66
C SER A 259 39.90 33.78 0.67
N LEU A 260 38.82 34.56 0.63
CA LEU A 260 38.12 35.02 1.81
C LEU A 260 37.32 33.91 2.49
N THR A 261 36.71 33.01 1.70
CA THR A 261 35.89 31.90 2.23
C THR A 261 36.69 30.90 3.06
N ALA A 262 37.96 30.68 2.70
CA ALA A 262 38.87 29.79 3.40
C ALA A 262 39.70 30.48 4.50
N ASP A 263 39.63 31.82 4.60
CA ASP A 263 40.47 32.57 5.53
C ASP A 263 39.88 32.62 6.94
N ARG A 264 40.64 32.09 7.89
CA ARG A 264 40.23 32.04 9.29
C ARG A 264 40.08 33.43 9.92
N TYR A 265 41.00 34.36 9.64
CA TYR A 265 40.99 35.69 10.25
C TYR A 265 39.80 36.50 9.75
N PHE A 266 39.49 36.39 8.46
CA PHE A 266 38.29 36.97 7.88
C PHE A 266 37.01 36.45 8.55
N ALA A 267 36.88 35.13 8.71
CA ALA A 267 35.72 34.53 9.39
C ALA A 267 35.59 35.00 10.86
N GLU A 268 36.70 35.13 11.58
CA GLU A 268 36.72 35.67 12.96
C GLU A 268 36.26 37.14 12.98
N MET A 269 36.69 37.96 12.01
CA MET A 269 36.30 39.37 11.90
C MET A 269 34.80 39.53 11.56
N VAL A 270 34.29 38.80 10.57
CA VAL A 270 32.87 38.85 10.18
C VAL A 270 31.99 38.44 11.36
N LYS A 271 32.39 37.41 12.10
CA LYS A 271 31.67 36.96 13.30
C LYS A 271 31.61 38.04 14.39
N ALA A 272 32.72 38.69 14.69
CA ALA A 272 32.77 39.74 15.70
C ALA A 272 31.94 40.96 15.30
N GLU A 273 32.06 41.41 14.04
CA GLU A 273 31.23 42.50 13.50
C GLU A 273 29.74 42.15 13.59
N THR A 274 29.35 40.98 13.11
CA THR A 274 27.95 40.50 13.15
C THR A 274 27.40 40.50 14.57
N GLN A 275 28.20 40.04 15.55
CA GLN A 275 27.80 40.00 16.96
C GLN A 275 27.64 41.40 17.57
N SER A 276 28.44 42.38 17.15
CA SER A 276 28.36 43.76 17.66
C SER A 276 27.38 44.65 16.91
N HIS A 277 26.90 44.24 15.74
CA HIS A 277 26.15 45.10 14.82
C HIS A 277 24.71 45.34 15.25
N PHE A 278 23.99 44.30 15.65
CA PHE A 278 22.55 44.37 15.92
C PHE A 278 22.26 44.77 17.38
N ALA A 279 21.37 45.74 17.60
CA ALA A 279 20.96 46.16 18.94
C ALA A 279 20.13 45.10 19.69
N LEU A 280 19.37 44.30 18.93
CA LEU A 280 18.54 43.20 19.44
C LEU A 280 19.05 41.86 18.91
N ARG A 281 18.68 40.78 19.61
CA ARG A 281 19.01 39.41 19.24
C ARG A 281 17.83 38.47 19.41
N HIS A 282 17.71 37.49 18.54
CA HIS A 282 16.80 36.37 18.75
C HIS A 282 17.49 35.29 19.62
N PRO A 283 16.82 34.71 20.63
CA PRO A 283 17.41 33.65 21.46
C PRO A 283 17.82 32.39 20.69
N ASP A 284 16.99 31.96 19.73
CA ASP A 284 17.19 30.71 18.99
C ASP A 284 18.07 30.83 17.74
N PHE A 285 18.32 32.05 17.22
CA PHE A 285 19.18 32.26 16.06
C PHE A 285 20.54 32.78 16.52
N LYS A 286 21.62 32.17 16.02
CA LYS A 286 22.99 32.48 16.45
C LYS A 286 23.68 33.39 15.44
N TYR A 287 24.37 34.43 15.91
CA TYR A 287 25.18 35.32 15.06
C TYR A 287 26.22 34.57 14.21
N ASN A 288 26.76 33.45 14.72
CA ASN A 288 27.72 32.64 13.98
C ASN A 288 27.13 32.11 12.67
N LEU A 289 25.87 31.69 12.65
CA LEU A 289 25.24 31.13 11.45
C LEU A 289 25.02 32.22 10.38
N LEU A 290 24.69 33.44 10.81
CA LEU A 290 24.60 34.60 9.92
C LEU A 290 25.97 34.95 9.35
N ALA A 291 27.00 35.01 10.20
CA ALA A 291 28.37 35.28 9.77
C ALA A 291 28.90 34.20 8.80
N GLU A 292 28.64 32.93 9.07
CA GLU A 292 28.99 31.80 8.19
C GLU A 292 28.29 31.90 6.84
N SER A 293 27.00 32.29 6.81
CA SER A 293 26.24 32.50 5.57
C SER A 293 26.83 33.65 4.74
N LEU A 294 27.23 34.75 5.40
CA LEU A 294 27.91 35.87 4.73
C LEU A 294 29.26 35.44 4.14
N VAL A 295 30.08 34.72 4.91
CA VAL A 295 31.40 34.24 4.46
C VAL A 295 31.23 33.29 3.27
N ALA A 296 30.33 32.31 3.35
CA ALA A 296 30.07 31.34 2.27
C ALA A 296 29.55 32.00 0.98
N GLY A 297 28.74 33.05 1.12
CA GLY A 297 28.20 33.80 -0.02
C GLY A 297 29.20 34.73 -0.73
N ILE A 298 30.23 35.20 -0.01
CA ILE A 298 31.02 36.36 -0.45
C ILE A 298 31.79 36.17 -1.75
N GLU A 299 32.25 34.93 -2.02
CA GLU A 299 32.93 34.57 -3.27
C GLU A 299 32.01 33.80 -4.24
N SER A 300 31.02 33.04 -3.73
CA SER A 300 30.18 32.16 -4.56
C SER A 300 29.12 32.89 -5.36
N LEU A 301 28.52 33.96 -4.81
CA LEU A 301 27.38 34.68 -5.38
C LEU A 301 26.18 33.78 -5.78
N ALA A 302 26.13 32.56 -5.24
CA ALA A 302 25.09 31.58 -5.51
C ALA A 302 23.78 32.00 -4.82
N ASP A 303 22.64 31.70 -5.45
CA ASP A 303 21.32 32.11 -4.95
C ASP A 303 21.01 31.46 -3.59
N GLU A 304 21.48 30.23 -3.39
CA GLU A 304 21.33 29.46 -2.15
C GLU A 304 22.03 30.13 -0.96
N SER A 305 23.14 30.83 -1.22
CA SER A 305 23.88 31.57 -0.20
C SER A 305 23.09 32.81 0.27
N TYR A 306 22.37 33.48 -0.65
CA TYR A 306 21.49 34.60 -0.29
C TYR A 306 20.21 34.15 0.40
N ASP A 307 19.72 32.96 0.07
CA ASP A 307 18.61 32.30 0.77
C ASP A 307 18.98 31.98 2.23
N ALA A 308 20.17 31.40 2.45
CA ALA A 308 20.70 31.17 3.79
C ALA A 308 20.87 32.50 4.56
N LEU A 309 21.38 33.53 3.90
CA LEU A 309 21.50 34.87 4.48
C LEU A 309 20.13 35.43 4.90
N LEU A 310 19.12 35.38 4.02
CA LEU A 310 17.75 35.84 4.30
C LEU A 310 17.18 35.14 5.55
N VAL A 311 17.29 33.81 5.61
CA VAL A 311 16.80 32.97 6.71
C VAL A 311 17.40 33.35 8.06
N GLN A 312 18.70 33.66 8.09
CA GLN A 312 19.44 33.97 9.32
C GLN A 312 19.34 35.45 9.72
N ALA A 313 19.18 36.35 8.74
CA ALA A 313 19.15 37.79 8.97
C ALA A 313 17.76 38.29 9.41
N LEU A 314 16.68 37.75 8.84
CA LEU A 314 15.30 38.18 9.17
C LEU A 314 15.02 38.20 10.69
N PRO A 315 15.31 37.15 11.47
CA PRO A 315 15.06 37.13 12.92
C PRO A 315 15.90 38.12 13.72
N MET A 316 16.98 38.66 13.15
CA MET A 316 17.80 39.70 13.78
C MET A 316 17.19 41.09 13.55
N VAL A 317 16.62 41.32 12.37
CA VAL A 317 16.22 42.65 11.90
C VAL A 317 14.76 43.01 12.21
N VAL A 318 13.83 42.04 12.19
CA VAL A 318 12.40 42.26 12.50
C VAL A 318 11.85 41.26 13.53
N GLU A 319 10.80 41.62 14.29
CA GLU A 319 10.24 40.75 15.34
C GLU A 319 9.60 39.49 14.78
N GLU A 320 8.91 39.61 13.65
CA GLU A 320 8.27 38.52 12.91
C GLU A 320 9.27 37.69 12.09
N GLY A 321 10.56 38.02 12.14
CA GLY A 321 11.57 37.46 11.25
C GLY A 321 11.73 35.94 11.39
N GLU A 322 11.49 35.40 12.59
CA GLU A 322 11.41 33.96 12.82
C GLU A 322 10.27 33.31 12.01
N LEU A 323 9.08 33.93 11.99
CA LEU A 323 7.92 33.40 11.25
C LEU A 323 8.20 33.38 9.76
N LEU A 324 8.79 34.44 9.24
CA LEU A 324 9.18 34.54 7.82
C LEU A 324 10.30 33.55 7.47
N SER A 325 11.27 33.37 8.35
CA SER A 325 12.35 32.39 8.21
C SER A 325 11.83 30.94 8.20
N VAL A 326 10.82 30.64 9.01
CA VAL A 326 10.11 29.34 9.02
C VAL A 326 9.28 29.18 7.76
N LEU A 327 8.53 30.21 7.35
CA LEU A 327 7.74 30.20 6.11
C LEU A 327 8.63 29.92 4.89
N PHE A 328 9.79 30.58 4.82
CA PHE A 328 10.73 30.39 3.72
C PHE A 328 11.26 28.95 3.67
N ARG A 329 11.53 28.36 4.83
CA ARG A 329 12.02 26.98 4.97
C ARG A 329 10.93 25.91 5.04
N LEU A 330 9.66 26.29 4.92
CA LEU A 330 8.55 25.37 5.10
C LEU A 330 8.62 24.23 4.06
N PRO A 331 8.73 22.96 4.46
CA PRO A 331 8.79 21.84 3.53
C PRO A 331 7.54 21.73 2.64
N LYS A 332 7.64 21.08 1.48
CA LYS A 332 6.49 20.94 0.55
C LYS A 332 5.29 20.18 1.14
N HIS A 333 5.53 19.28 2.08
CA HIS A 333 4.52 18.42 2.70
C HIS A 333 3.76 19.09 3.86
N GLU A 334 4.26 20.22 4.36
CA GLU A 334 3.61 20.94 5.45
C GLU A 334 2.35 21.68 4.95
N THR A 335 1.35 21.79 5.81
CA THR A 335 0.03 22.32 5.43
C THR A 335 -0.18 23.76 5.89
N THR A 336 -1.08 24.46 5.20
CA THR A 336 -1.53 25.80 5.60
C THR A 336 -2.04 25.82 7.04
N ASP A 337 -2.77 24.79 7.48
CA ASP A 337 -3.27 24.69 8.85
C ASP A 337 -2.13 24.66 9.88
N ARG A 338 -1.09 23.85 9.64
CA ARG A 338 0.05 23.71 10.57
C ARG A 338 0.88 24.98 10.64
N MET A 339 1.11 25.65 9.51
CA MET A 339 1.80 26.95 9.49
C MET A 339 0.99 28.03 10.23
N LEU A 340 -0.32 28.11 10.00
CA LEU A 340 -1.18 29.07 10.73
C LEU A 340 -1.27 28.72 12.21
N ALA A 341 -1.31 27.44 12.59
CA ALA A 341 -1.23 27.01 13.97
C ALA A 341 0.10 27.41 14.63
N TYR A 342 1.21 27.36 13.89
CA TYR A 342 2.50 27.87 14.37
C TYR A 342 2.49 29.37 14.61
N MET A 343 1.90 30.13 13.69
CA MET A 343 1.66 31.56 13.91
C MET A 343 0.78 31.80 15.14
N ARG A 344 -0.35 31.11 15.30
CA ARG A 344 -1.22 31.26 16.51
C ARG A 344 -0.51 30.89 17.82
N ALA A 345 0.55 30.10 17.80
CA ALA A 345 1.42 29.85 18.96
C ALA A 345 2.34 31.05 19.28
N ARG A 346 2.76 31.77 18.24
CA ARG A 346 3.71 32.90 18.31
C ARG A 346 3.05 34.28 18.41
N GLY A 347 1.77 34.41 18.12
CA GLY A 347 1.04 35.68 18.19
C GLY A 347 -0.46 35.49 18.38
N LYS A 348 -1.21 36.59 18.41
CA LYS A 348 -2.68 36.62 18.59
C LYS A 348 -3.32 37.47 17.50
N GLY A 349 -4.56 37.21 17.11
CA GLY A 349 -5.24 37.91 16.02
C GLY A 349 -5.31 37.05 14.75
N ASN A 350 -5.31 37.67 13.56
CA ASN A 350 -5.53 37.00 12.28
C ASN A 350 -4.25 36.69 11.49
N PRO A 351 -3.67 35.48 11.59
CA PRO A 351 -2.47 35.14 10.84
C PRO A 351 -2.68 35.11 9.32
N GLN A 352 -3.90 34.86 8.82
CA GLN A 352 -4.19 34.84 7.38
C GLN A 352 -4.16 36.24 6.77
N THR A 353 -4.83 37.21 7.40
CA THR A 353 -4.79 38.61 6.96
C THR A 353 -3.36 39.16 7.04
N PHE A 354 -2.63 38.81 8.10
CA PHE A 354 -1.23 39.21 8.26
C PHE A 354 -0.34 38.80 7.08
N LEU A 355 -0.43 37.55 6.61
CA LEU A 355 0.38 37.08 5.49
C LEU A 355 -0.06 37.67 4.14
N LYS A 356 -1.35 37.96 3.97
CA LYS A 356 -1.91 38.56 2.75
C LYS A 356 -1.55 40.04 2.59
N GLU A 357 -1.52 40.77 3.71
CA GLU A 357 -1.29 42.22 3.75
C GLU A 357 0.11 42.57 4.30
N TYR A 358 1.03 41.61 4.34
CA TYR A 358 2.35 41.81 4.90
C TYR A 358 3.14 42.88 4.12
N PRO A 359 3.80 43.85 4.79
CA PRO A 359 4.54 44.93 4.13
C PRO A 359 5.92 44.47 3.60
N TRP A 360 5.93 43.58 2.61
CA TRP A 360 7.13 42.95 2.03
C TRP A 360 8.22 43.96 1.64
N GLN A 361 7.84 45.08 1.00
CA GLN A 361 8.78 46.09 0.55
C GLN A 361 9.50 46.81 1.70
N GLN A 362 8.79 47.05 2.81
CA GLN A 362 9.38 47.72 3.98
C GLN A 362 10.43 46.81 4.64
N THR A 363 10.09 45.55 4.85
CA THR A 363 10.99 44.56 5.46
C THR A 363 12.20 44.29 4.58
N LYS A 364 12.02 44.20 3.26
CA LYS A 364 13.13 44.07 2.29
C LYS A 364 14.09 45.25 2.37
N ASN A 365 13.58 46.49 2.33
CA ASN A 365 14.42 47.68 2.39
C ASN A 365 15.21 47.74 3.71
N LEU A 366 14.55 47.42 4.84
CA LEU A 366 15.20 47.37 6.14
C LEU A 366 16.31 46.32 6.18
N LEU A 367 16.03 45.08 5.75
CA LEU A 367 17.02 44.01 5.72
C LEU A 367 18.23 44.37 4.86
N ASN A 368 18.00 44.88 3.65
CA ASN A 368 19.08 45.32 2.76
C ASN A 368 19.95 46.38 3.43
N SER A 369 19.36 47.41 4.03
CA SER A 369 20.10 48.49 4.68
C SER A 369 20.97 48.02 5.86
N GLU A 370 20.46 47.10 6.68
CA GLU A 370 21.19 46.53 7.81
C GLU A 370 22.38 45.67 7.35
N ILE A 371 22.17 44.80 6.36
CA ILE A 371 23.24 43.94 5.84
C ILE A 371 24.28 44.75 5.07
N GLU A 372 23.89 45.75 4.28
CA GLU A 372 24.82 46.68 3.63
C GLU A 372 25.67 47.43 4.68
N SER A 373 25.06 47.88 5.78
CA SER A 373 25.78 48.53 6.88
C SER A 373 26.78 47.60 7.55
N LEU A 374 26.41 46.34 7.79
CA LEU A 374 27.31 45.32 8.33
C LEU A 374 28.48 45.03 7.39
N LEU A 375 28.22 44.84 6.10
CA LEU A 375 29.27 44.63 5.09
C LEU A 375 30.19 45.86 4.97
N GLY A 376 29.64 47.06 5.12
CA GLY A 376 30.41 48.30 5.19
C GLY A 376 31.42 48.29 6.34
N LYS A 377 30.99 47.90 7.55
CA LYS A 377 31.89 47.76 8.71
C LYS A 377 32.97 46.69 8.46
N VAL A 378 32.59 45.53 7.94
CA VAL A 378 33.55 44.45 7.59
C VAL A 378 34.59 44.94 6.58
N LYS A 379 34.15 45.62 5.52
CA LYS A 379 35.03 46.23 4.52
C LYS A 379 36.01 47.21 5.17
N SER A 380 35.53 48.12 6.02
CA SER A 380 36.39 49.09 6.70
C SER A 380 37.49 48.43 7.54
N ARG A 381 37.22 47.28 8.18
CA ARG A 381 38.29 46.56 8.91
C ARG A 381 39.37 46.02 7.98
N ILE A 382 39.01 45.54 6.79
CA ILE A 382 39.98 45.08 5.78
C ILE A 382 40.79 46.27 5.24
N GLU A 383 40.16 47.43 5.07
CA GLU A 383 40.85 48.68 4.71
C GLU A 383 41.85 49.11 5.79
N SER A 384 41.51 48.99 7.08
CA SER A 384 42.45 49.27 8.18
C SER A 384 43.65 48.32 8.15
N LEU A 385 43.44 47.02 7.92
CA LEU A 385 44.54 46.06 7.74
C LEU A 385 45.40 46.39 6.51
N GLN A 386 44.78 46.84 5.42
CA GLN A 386 45.49 47.29 4.21
C GLN A 386 46.37 48.52 4.49
N GLN A 387 45.87 49.48 5.27
CA GLN A 387 46.61 50.67 5.67
C GLN A 387 47.81 50.30 6.55
N GLU A 388 47.64 49.41 7.52
CA GLU A 388 48.74 48.93 8.36
C GLU A 388 49.79 48.15 7.57
N ALA A 389 49.39 47.29 6.63
CA ALA A 389 50.31 46.60 5.72
C ALA A 389 51.08 47.58 4.83
N SER A 390 50.41 48.64 4.35
CA SER A 390 51.03 49.71 3.55
C SER A 390 52.04 50.51 4.37
N ARG A 391 51.71 50.85 5.63
CA ARG A 391 52.59 51.55 6.57
C ARG A 391 53.91 50.81 6.81
N LEU A 392 53.86 49.47 6.80
CA LEU A 392 55.02 48.60 7.00
C LEU A 392 55.69 48.14 5.69
N ASN A 393 55.25 48.63 4.53
CA ASN A 393 55.73 48.24 3.20
C ASN A 393 55.55 46.74 2.86
N TYR A 394 54.53 46.08 3.40
CA TYR A 394 54.16 44.72 3.01
C TYR A 394 53.31 44.71 1.73
N VAL A 395 53.97 44.97 0.59
CA VAL A 395 53.34 45.18 -0.73
C VAL A 395 52.45 44.00 -1.14
N TYR A 396 52.88 42.76 -0.91
CA TYR A 396 52.08 41.57 -1.20
C TYR A 396 50.74 41.57 -0.45
N LEU A 397 50.74 41.92 0.84
CA LEU A 397 49.52 41.96 1.64
C LEU A 397 48.63 43.14 1.26
N SER A 398 49.20 44.34 1.11
CA SER A 398 48.42 45.54 0.83
C SER A 398 47.86 45.61 -0.60
N ALA A 399 48.68 45.34 -1.62
CA ALA A 399 48.33 45.52 -3.02
C ALA A 399 47.74 44.26 -3.69
N ASP A 400 48.19 43.06 -3.32
CA ASP A 400 47.75 41.83 -3.98
C ASP A 400 46.61 41.12 -3.22
N ILE A 401 46.66 41.10 -1.88
CA ILE A 401 45.68 40.40 -1.04
C ILE A 401 44.52 41.31 -0.64
N TYR A 402 44.75 42.32 0.21
CA TYR A 402 43.64 43.12 0.76
C TYR A 402 42.89 43.94 -0.31
N ALA A 403 43.60 44.48 -1.31
CA ALA A 403 42.94 45.18 -2.41
C ALA A 403 41.99 44.27 -3.19
N LYS A 404 42.37 43.01 -3.40
CA LYS A 404 41.52 42.00 -4.05
C LYS A 404 40.32 41.67 -3.16
N HIS A 405 40.53 41.48 -1.86
CA HIS A 405 39.48 41.18 -0.90
C HIS A 405 38.43 42.29 -0.81
N ILE A 406 38.87 43.56 -0.75
CA ILE A 406 37.98 44.72 -0.78
C ILE A 406 37.13 44.71 -2.06
N LYS A 407 37.74 44.42 -3.22
CA LYS A 407 37.01 44.31 -4.49
C LYS A 407 35.99 43.17 -4.50
N THR A 408 36.31 42.03 -3.89
CA THR A 408 35.38 40.90 -3.72
C THR A 408 34.17 41.33 -2.87
N ILE A 409 34.41 41.98 -1.72
CA ILE A 409 33.34 42.50 -0.85
C ILE A 409 32.47 43.51 -1.61
N ASP A 410 33.07 44.46 -2.34
CA ASP A 410 32.32 45.43 -3.16
C ASP A 410 31.46 44.77 -4.24
N THR A 411 31.94 43.66 -4.80
CA THR A 411 31.19 42.89 -5.80
C THR A 411 29.98 42.21 -5.15
N TYR A 412 30.16 41.60 -3.98
CA TYR A 412 29.09 41.01 -3.20
C TYR A 412 28.04 42.04 -2.77
N THR A 413 28.46 43.18 -2.21
CA THR A 413 27.57 44.26 -1.79
C THR A 413 26.76 44.83 -2.95
N LYS A 414 27.35 44.96 -4.15
CA LYS A 414 26.61 45.41 -5.36
C LYS A 414 25.54 44.42 -5.79
N ALA A 415 25.79 43.12 -5.65
CA ALA A 415 24.84 42.07 -6.01
C ALA A 415 23.74 41.86 -4.95
N LEU A 416 24.01 42.24 -3.69
CA LEU A 416 23.14 42.01 -2.54
C LEU A 416 21.69 42.47 -2.76
N SER A 417 21.50 43.71 -3.21
CA SER A 417 20.16 44.30 -3.34
C SER A 417 19.27 43.53 -4.33
N ASP A 418 19.82 43.12 -5.48
CA ASP A 418 19.11 42.34 -6.51
C ASP A 418 18.88 40.90 -6.04
N LYS A 419 19.91 40.25 -5.50
CA LYS A 419 19.83 38.84 -5.06
C LYS A 419 18.92 38.64 -3.86
N LEU A 420 18.96 39.53 -2.86
CA LEU A 420 17.99 39.51 -1.76
C LEU A 420 16.59 39.85 -2.25
N ALA A 421 16.42 40.76 -3.21
CA ALA A 421 15.10 41.00 -3.79
C ALA A 421 14.51 39.74 -4.42
N GLN A 422 15.31 38.96 -5.16
CA GLN A 422 14.89 37.67 -5.73
C GLN A 422 14.52 36.65 -4.64
N ALA A 423 15.29 36.57 -3.56
CA ALA A 423 14.97 35.71 -2.41
C ALA A 423 13.67 36.12 -1.70
N PHE A 424 13.43 37.43 -1.54
CA PHE A 424 12.17 37.96 -1.01
C PHE A 424 10.98 37.64 -1.92
N THR A 425 11.13 37.73 -3.25
CA THR A 425 10.08 37.33 -4.18
C THR A 425 9.74 35.85 -4.00
N ARG A 426 10.72 34.95 -3.85
CA ARG A 426 10.46 33.54 -3.54
C ARG A 426 9.68 33.35 -2.23
N LEU A 427 10.00 34.14 -1.20
CA LEU A 427 9.28 34.12 0.09
C LEU A 427 7.83 34.61 -0.05
N GLU A 428 7.62 35.71 -0.79
CA GLU A 428 6.29 36.28 -1.07
C GLU A 428 5.43 35.30 -1.90
N ASP A 429 6.00 34.66 -2.91
CA ASP A 429 5.34 33.63 -3.71
C ASP A 429 4.93 32.44 -2.84
N LYS A 430 5.80 31.99 -1.94
CA LYS A 430 5.52 30.89 -1.02
C LYS A 430 4.40 31.24 -0.05
N SER A 431 4.37 32.47 0.46
CA SER A 431 3.25 32.99 1.26
C SER A 431 1.94 32.95 0.47
N THR A 432 1.95 33.47 -0.76
CA THR A 432 0.79 33.55 -1.65
C THR A 432 0.25 32.16 -2.00
N GLN A 433 1.13 31.22 -2.32
CA GLN A 433 0.78 29.83 -2.61
C GLN A 433 0.13 29.17 -1.40
N LEU A 434 0.71 29.33 -0.20
CA LEU A 434 0.15 28.79 1.04
C LEU A 434 -1.26 29.36 1.30
N MET A 435 -1.44 30.66 1.09
CA MET A 435 -2.73 31.35 1.30
C MET A 435 -3.78 31.06 0.22
N SER A 436 -3.38 30.45 -0.91
CA SER A 436 -4.33 30.01 -1.95
C SER A 436 -5.11 28.75 -1.55
N ASN A 437 -4.56 27.94 -0.65
CA ASN A 437 -5.19 26.71 -0.14
C ASN A 437 -5.47 26.82 1.36
N THR A 438 -6.57 27.47 1.73
CA THR A 438 -7.07 27.56 3.12
C THR A 438 -8.17 26.54 3.43
N LEU A 439 -8.48 25.64 2.48
CA LEU A 439 -9.44 24.56 2.69
C LEU A 439 -8.86 23.58 3.72
N GLY A 440 -9.59 23.37 4.83
CA GLY A 440 -9.16 22.49 5.92
C GLY A 440 -8.39 23.17 7.05
N VAL A 441 -8.23 24.51 7.02
CA VAL A 441 -7.70 25.25 8.18
C VAL A 441 -8.71 25.20 9.34
N SER A 442 -8.24 24.74 10.49
CA SER A 442 -9.01 24.71 11.73
C SER A 442 -8.41 25.68 12.75
N VAL A 443 -9.24 26.61 13.23
CA VAL A 443 -8.85 27.54 14.30
C VAL A 443 -8.87 26.88 15.67
N ILE A 444 -9.51 25.71 15.82
CA ILE A 444 -9.58 24.97 17.09
C ILE A 444 -8.97 23.57 16.98
N GLN A 445 -8.29 23.11 18.04
CA GLN A 445 -7.48 21.88 18.01
C GLN A 445 -8.31 20.62 17.79
N ALA A 446 -9.56 20.62 18.25
CA ALA A 446 -10.46 19.47 18.18
C ALA A 446 -11.80 19.89 17.55
N ALA A 447 -11.75 20.27 16.27
CA ALA A 447 -12.93 20.69 15.51
C ALA A 447 -14.01 19.60 15.39
N ASP A 448 -13.61 18.33 15.50
CA ASP A 448 -14.52 17.20 15.46
C ASP A 448 -15.13 16.82 16.81
N ASN A 449 -14.75 17.49 17.90
CA ASN A 449 -15.37 17.23 19.20
C ASN A 449 -16.86 17.56 19.16
N ILE A 450 -17.64 16.61 19.67
CA ILE A 450 -19.09 16.74 19.80
C ILE A 450 -19.41 17.23 21.21
N TYR A 451 -20.25 18.24 21.29
CA TYR A 451 -20.77 18.80 22.52
C TYR A 451 -22.30 18.62 22.57
N SER A 452 -22.87 18.78 23.75
CA SER A 452 -24.32 18.77 23.94
C SER A 452 -24.84 20.22 23.98
N ALA A 453 -25.99 20.47 23.34
CA ALA A 453 -26.64 21.79 23.36
C ALA A 453 -27.08 22.20 24.78
N GLU A 454 -27.20 21.24 25.68
CA GLU A 454 -27.59 21.36 27.08
C GLU A 454 -26.41 21.66 28.02
N ALA A 455 -25.17 21.62 27.52
CA ALA A 455 -23.95 21.74 28.33
C ALA A 455 -23.80 23.08 29.06
N GLY A 456 -24.56 24.11 28.68
CA GLY A 456 -24.53 25.44 29.28
C GLY A 456 -23.28 26.24 28.90
N THR A 457 -22.08 25.78 29.26
CA THR A 457 -20.80 26.42 28.88
C THR A 457 -19.91 25.46 28.11
N ILE A 458 -19.46 25.86 26.93
CA ILE A 458 -18.50 25.13 26.11
C ILE A 458 -17.21 25.93 26.00
N GLU A 459 -16.10 25.25 26.29
CA GLU A 459 -14.76 25.80 26.14
C GLU A 459 -13.99 25.00 25.09
N VAL A 460 -13.55 25.68 24.03
CA VAL A 460 -12.72 25.11 22.98
C VAL A 460 -11.29 25.66 23.07
N VAL A 461 -10.31 24.88 22.62
CA VAL A 461 -8.90 25.28 22.61
C VAL A 461 -8.49 25.66 21.19
N VAL A 462 -7.86 26.82 21.03
CA VAL A 462 -7.33 27.32 19.76
C VAL A 462 -6.21 26.39 19.28
N ASN A 463 -6.23 26.06 17.99
CA ASN A 463 -5.21 25.25 17.34
C ASN A 463 -3.89 26.02 17.27
N THR A 464 -2.90 25.54 18.03
CA THR A 464 -1.56 26.12 18.06
C THR A 464 -0.51 25.03 17.98
N LEU A 465 0.57 25.27 17.24
CA LEU A 465 1.67 24.35 17.07
C LEU A 465 2.98 25.03 17.51
N PRO A 466 3.67 24.60 18.58
CA PRO A 466 4.83 25.33 19.09
C PRO A 466 6.08 25.22 18.21
N LYS A 467 6.20 24.16 17.39
CA LYS A 467 7.33 23.91 16.49
C LYS A 467 6.86 23.21 15.23
N ILE A 468 7.44 23.60 14.09
CA ILE A 468 7.28 22.94 12.79
C ILE A 468 8.56 22.17 12.47
N ASP A 469 8.41 20.98 11.88
CA ASP A 469 9.55 20.25 11.35
C ASP A 469 9.96 20.89 10.02
N LEU A 470 11.23 21.31 9.94
CA LEU A 470 11.77 22.01 8.77
C LEU A 470 12.57 21.04 7.88
N GLU A 471 12.69 19.78 8.28
CA GLU A 471 13.31 18.76 7.44
C GLU A 471 12.32 18.24 6.42
N GLU A 472 12.76 18.08 5.17
CA GLU A 472 11.93 17.47 4.13
C GLU A 472 11.59 16.01 4.48
N GLN A 473 10.37 15.61 4.13
CA GLN A 473 9.96 14.22 4.27
C GLN A 473 10.89 13.33 3.43
N LYS A 474 11.13 12.15 3.99
CA LYS A 474 11.94 11.15 3.32
C LYS A 474 11.05 10.28 2.45
N TRP A 475 11.63 9.71 1.42
CA TRP A 475 10.90 8.84 0.51
C TRP A 475 11.69 7.57 0.19
N ILE A 476 11.03 6.57 -0.35
CA ILE A 476 11.67 5.38 -0.89
C ILE A 476 10.87 4.88 -2.10
N LYS A 477 11.56 4.66 -3.21
CA LYS A 477 10.99 3.93 -4.36
C LYS A 477 11.41 2.48 -4.22
N VAL A 478 10.45 1.57 -4.12
CA VAL A 478 10.69 0.14 -4.21
C VAL A 478 10.58 -0.26 -5.68
N ARG A 479 11.62 -0.90 -6.19
CA ARG A 479 11.70 -1.46 -7.54
C ARG A 479 11.90 -2.96 -7.44
N ALA A 480 10.90 -3.75 -7.80
CA ALA A 480 10.96 -5.21 -7.77
C ALA A 480 10.98 -5.80 -9.17
N ILE A 481 12.09 -6.47 -9.51
CA ILE A 481 12.32 -7.09 -10.82
C ILE A 481 12.87 -8.51 -10.69
N TYR A 482 12.60 -9.34 -11.69
CA TYR A 482 13.29 -10.62 -11.87
C TYR A 482 14.74 -10.38 -12.36
N ASP A 483 15.63 -11.34 -12.09
CA ASP A 483 17.02 -11.34 -12.57
C ASP A 483 17.13 -12.01 -13.97
N ASP A 484 16.34 -11.52 -14.91
CA ASP A 484 16.16 -11.96 -16.29
C ASP A 484 16.74 -10.95 -17.31
N LEU A 485 16.66 -11.23 -18.61
CA LEU A 485 17.19 -10.34 -19.65
C LEU A 485 16.35 -9.07 -19.81
N TRP A 486 15.03 -9.17 -19.65
CA TRP A 486 14.10 -8.06 -19.83
C TRP A 486 13.88 -7.21 -18.56
N GLN A 487 14.42 -7.63 -17.41
CA GLN A 487 14.19 -6.99 -16.11
C GLN A 487 12.69 -6.92 -15.76
N THR A 488 12.00 -8.05 -15.96
CA THR A 488 10.55 -8.13 -15.86
C THR A 488 10.08 -7.75 -14.45
N PRO A 489 9.00 -6.96 -14.31
CA PRO A 489 8.39 -6.66 -13.03
C PRO A 489 8.04 -7.92 -12.22
N VAL A 490 8.33 -7.91 -10.91
CA VAL A 490 7.88 -9.00 -10.02
C VAL A 490 6.38 -8.88 -9.78
N TYR A 491 5.66 -9.98 -9.99
CA TYR A 491 4.24 -10.08 -9.65
C TYR A 491 4.05 -10.48 -8.18
N ALA A 492 3.83 -9.48 -7.32
CA ALA A 492 3.65 -9.67 -5.88
C ALA A 492 2.71 -8.61 -5.29
N GLN A 493 1.98 -8.97 -4.23
CA GLN A 493 1.05 -8.10 -3.51
C GLN A 493 1.39 -8.06 -2.02
N ASN A 494 0.67 -7.22 -1.27
CA ASN A 494 0.82 -7.06 0.18
C ASN A 494 2.22 -6.60 0.61
N LEU A 495 2.79 -5.63 -0.11
CA LEU A 495 4.04 -5.01 0.28
C LEU A 495 3.85 -4.19 1.56
N LYS A 496 4.77 -4.39 2.49
CA LYS A 496 4.80 -3.80 3.82
C LYS A 496 6.11 -3.06 4.00
N VAL A 497 6.00 -1.81 4.46
CA VAL A 497 7.14 -0.92 4.69
C VAL A 497 7.28 -0.66 6.18
N ILE A 498 8.41 -1.08 6.73
CA ILE A 498 8.75 -0.96 8.15
C ILE A 498 9.88 0.05 8.28
N ILE A 499 9.71 1.06 9.14
CA ILE A 499 10.71 2.10 9.37
C ILE A 499 11.52 1.76 10.63
N ASN A 500 12.85 1.90 10.55
CA ASN A 500 13.77 1.70 11.67
C ASN A 500 13.51 0.38 12.45
N ASP A 501 13.16 -0.70 11.72
CA ASP A 501 12.81 -2.03 12.24
C ASP A 501 11.79 -2.01 13.41
N SER A 502 10.89 -1.02 13.38
CA SER A 502 9.88 -0.77 14.42
C SER A 502 8.48 -1.17 13.93
N VAL A 503 7.45 -0.35 14.20
CA VAL A 503 6.07 -0.60 13.76
C VAL A 503 5.95 -0.39 12.25
N PRO A 504 5.12 -1.19 11.53
CA PRO A 504 4.84 -0.96 10.12
C PRO A 504 4.32 0.45 9.88
N HIS A 505 4.90 1.15 8.89
CA HIS A 505 4.48 2.49 8.50
C HIS A 505 3.31 2.44 7.52
N LYS A 506 3.40 1.55 6.52
CA LYS A 506 2.34 1.22 5.58
C LYS A 506 2.32 -0.28 5.33
N ASP A 507 1.12 -0.83 5.20
CA ASP A 507 0.86 -2.22 4.85
C ASP A 507 -0.02 -2.32 3.61
N LYS A 508 -0.11 -3.52 3.03
CA LYS A 508 -0.98 -3.85 1.89
C LYS A 508 -0.75 -2.96 0.65
N LEU A 509 0.49 -2.56 0.41
CA LEU A 509 0.87 -1.81 -0.78
C LEU A 509 0.96 -2.75 -1.99
N GLU A 510 0.59 -2.24 -3.16
CA GLU A 510 0.60 -3.00 -4.42
C GLU A 510 1.67 -2.46 -5.37
N LEU A 511 2.45 -3.34 -5.98
CA LEU A 511 3.35 -2.92 -7.05
C LEU A 511 2.53 -2.53 -8.29
N ASN A 512 2.99 -1.53 -9.05
CA ASN A 512 2.38 -1.24 -10.34
C ASN A 512 2.47 -2.46 -11.28
N ALA A 513 1.34 -2.88 -11.84
CA ALA A 513 1.21 -4.08 -12.68
C ALA A 513 1.57 -3.86 -14.16
N MET A 514 1.93 -2.65 -14.56
CA MET A 514 2.29 -2.32 -15.95
C MET A 514 3.47 -3.17 -16.46
N PRO A 515 3.52 -3.51 -17.76
CA PRO A 515 4.57 -4.38 -18.32
C PRO A 515 5.90 -3.64 -18.56
N GLN A 516 5.93 -2.32 -18.51
CA GLN A 516 7.11 -1.52 -18.83
C GLN A 516 8.23 -1.72 -17.79
N PRO A 517 9.48 -1.88 -18.22
CA PRO A 517 10.61 -2.05 -17.31
C PRO A 517 10.83 -0.78 -16.47
N SER A 518 11.14 -0.98 -15.20
CA SER A 518 11.33 0.10 -14.25
C SER A 518 12.74 0.67 -14.25
N THR A 519 12.89 1.93 -13.86
CA THR A 519 14.16 2.66 -13.78
C THR A 519 14.52 3.06 -12.35
N ILE A 520 15.76 3.47 -12.14
CA ILE A 520 16.22 4.07 -10.88
C ILE A 520 15.87 5.55 -10.92
N SER A 521 15.31 6.05 -9.83
CA SER A 521 15.00 7.47 -9.62
C SER A 521 15.87 8.05 -8.51
N ASP A 522 16.43 9.23 -8.78
CA ASP A 522 17.28 10.00 -7.85
C ASP A 522 16.52 11.16 -7.17
N SER A 523 15.29 11.45 -7.59
CA SER A 523 14.40 12.44 -6.98
C SER A 523 13.00 11.88 -6.72
N ILE A 524 12.30 12.49 -5.78
CA ILE A 524 10.92 12.14 -5.43
C ILE A 524 9.95 12.41 -6.59
N GLU A 525 10.14 13.52 -7.32
CA GLU A 525 9.29 13.87 -8.46
C GLU A 525 9.38 12.80 -9.56
N LEU A 526 10.60 12.37 -9.89
CA LEU A 526 10.83 11.32 -10.86
C LEU A 526 10.30 9.97 -10.35
N ALA A 527 10.43 9.68 -9.05
CA ALA A 527 9.90 8.47 -8.45
C ALA A 527 8.36 8.39 -8.57
N LEU A 528 7.66 9.47 -8.26
CA LEU A 528 6.19 9.55 -8.35
C LEU A 528 5.68 9.53 -9.79
N GLU A 529 6.43 10.11 -10.73
CA GLU A 529 6.13 10.03 -12.17
C GLU A 529 6.29 8.59 -12.68
N THR A 530 7.46 7.99 -12.41
CA THR A 530 7.79 6.64 -12.86
C THR A 530 6.90 5.57 -12.22
N GLN A 531 6.43 5.75 -10.98
CA GLN A 531 5.44 4.85 -10.36
C GLN A 531 4.17 4.69 -11.20
N LYS A 532 3.74 5.71 -11.97
CA LYS A 532 2.51 5.63 -12.77
C LYS A 532 2.71 4.90 -14.09
N ALA A 533 3.92 4.89 -14.63
CA ALA A 533 4.22 4.39 -15.98
C ALA A 533 5.00 3.07 -16.00
N GLU A 534 5.75 2.76 -14.94
CA GLU A 534 6.65 1.61 -14.88
C GLU A 534 6.11 0.49 -13.99
N GLY A 535 6.34 -0.76 -14.40
CA GLY A 535 5.98 -1.96 -13.67
C GLY A 535 6.89 -2.31 -12.51
N GLY A 536 6.33 -2.95 -11.49
CA GLY A 536 7.10 -3.46 -10.35
C GLY A 536 7.56 -2.35 -9.41
N VAL A 537 6.91 -1.19 -9.46
CA VAL A 537 7.28 0.01 -8.69
C VAL A 537 6.21 0.38 -7.66
N MET A 538 6.67 0.81 -6.49
CA MET A 538 5.85 1.46 -5.45
C MET A 538 6.68 2.56 -4.78
N VAL A 539 6.09 3.73 -4.53
CA VAL A 539 6.76 4.83 -3.80
C VAL A 539 6.04 5.09 -2.49
N VAL A 540 6.82 5.23 -1.42
CA VAL A 540 6.37 5.77 -0.15
C VAL A 540 7.08 7.10 0.06
N ASP A 541 6.31 8.19 0.06
CA ASP A 541 6.79 9.57 0.06
C ASP A 541 6.57 10.33 1.38
N ASP A 542 5.90 9.69 2.35
CA ASP A 542 5.52 10.26 3.64
C ASP A 542 6.36 9.72 4.80
N LEU A 543 7.61 9.31 4.55
CA LEU A 543 8.48 8.85 5.62
C LEU A 543 8.91 10.05 6.48
N LYS A 544 8.90 9.86 7.80
CA LYS A 544 9.32 10.90 8.74
C LYS A 544 10.79 11.29 8.53
N PRO A 545 11.20 12.53 8.79
CA PRO A 545 12.59 12.95 8.63
C PRO A 545 13.61 12.15 9.47
N ASN A 546 13.19 11.59 10.60
CA ASN A 546 14.01 10.70 11.44
C ASN A 546 14.06 9.22 10.97
N SER A 547 13.57 8.92 9.76
CA SER A 547 13.67 7.58 9.16
C SER A 547 15.09 7.39 8.62
N HIS A 548 15.83 6.40 9.12
CA HIS A 548 17.22 6.15 8.70
C HIS A 548 17.35 4.85 7.91
N SER A 549 16.52 3.85 8.23
CA SER A 549 16.44 2.59 7.51
C SER A 549 15.00 2.21 7.23
N VAL A 550 14.80 1.50 6.12
CA VAL A 550 13.52 0.93 5.71
C VAL A 550 13.70 -0.56 5.43
N THR A 551 12.81 -1.36 5.99
CA THR A 551 12.70 -2.80 5.72
C THR A 551 11.44 -3.04 4.89
N ILE A 552 11.58 -3.77 3.80
CA ILE A 552 10.50 -4.11 2.87
C ILE A 552 10.19 -5.59 3.01
N GLU A 553 8.94 -5.93 3.23
CA GLU A 553 8.46 -7.30 3.39
C GLU A 553 7.21 -7.50 2.53
N PHE A 554 7.02 -8.68 1.94
CA PHE A 554 5.75 -9.06 1.33
C PHE A 554 5.00 -9.96 2.31
N GLU A 555 3.88 -9.48 2.82
CA GLU A 555 3.10 -10.18 3.84
C GLU A 555 2.17 -11.22 3.20
N GLY A 556 2.33 -12.48 3.61
CA GLY A 556 1.54 -13.58 3.09
C GLY A 556 0.10 -13.57 3.59
N GLU A 557 -0.86 -13.92 2.72
CA GLU A 557 -2.25 -14.15 3.16
C GLU A 557 -2.35 -15.48 3.92
N ALA A 558 -3.07 -15.49 5.05
CA ALA A 558 -3.31 -16.70 5.83
C ALA A 558 -4.10 -17.73 5.01
N GLY A 559 -3.60 -18.98 4.97
CA GLY A 559 -4.24 -20.09 4.25
C GLY A 559 -4.07 -20.08 2.73
N ILE A 560 -3.16 -19.25 2.20
CA ILE A 560 -2.93 -19.14 0.74
C ILE A 560 -2.47 -20.46 0.11
N GLU A 561 -1.66 -21.26 0.81
CA GLU A 561 -1.18 -22.56 0.31
C GLU A 561 -2.33 -23.55 0.02
N ASP A 562 -3.38 -23.54 0.84
CA ASP A 562 -4.54 -24.41 0.61
C ASP A 562 -5.35 -23.98 -0.62
N LYS A 563 -5.40 -22.67 -0.91
CA LYS A 563 -6.04 -22.13 -2.13
C LYS A 563 -5.26 -22.53 -3.37
N ILE A 564 -3.93 -22.44 -3.30
CA ILE A 564 -3.02 -22.83 -4.39
C ILE A 564 -3.16 -24.32 -4.70
N ALA A 565 -3.10 -25.18 -3.68
CA ALA A 565 -3.21 -26.63 -3.87
C ALA A 565 -4.56 -27.03 -4.50
N LYS A 566 -5.67 -26.42 -4.07
CA LYS A 566 -7.00 -26.67 -4.65
C LYS A 566 -7.09 -26.23 -6.11
N GLN A 567 -6.47 -25.09 -6.46
CA GLN A 567 -6.47 -24.58 -7.82
C GLN A 567 -5.63 -25.47 -8.74
N GLN A 568 -4.46 -25.94 -8.29
CA GLN A 568 -3.63 -26.92 -9.01
C GLN A 568 -4.41 -28.21 -9.30
N GLN A 569 -5.08 -28.78 -8.30
CA GLN A 569 -5.91 -29.98 -8.47
C GLN A 569 -7.05 -29.79 -9.48
N SER A 570 -7.68 -28.62 -9.49
CA SER A 570 -8.73 -28.27 -10.46
C SER A 570 -8.19 -28.26 -11.89
N ILE A 571 -7.01 -27.67 -12.08
CA ILE A 571 -6.34 -27.61 -13.38
C ILE A 571 -6.03 -29.02 -13.89
N GLU A 572 -5.45 -29.87 -13.05
CA GLU A 572 -5.15 -31.26 -13.44
C GLU A 572 -6.39 -32.05 -13.81
N THR A 573 -7.47 -31.92 -13.04
CA THR A 573 -8.72 -32.64 -13.31
C THR A 573 -9.28 -32.27 -14.69
N TYR A 574 -9.17 -31.00 -15.06
CA TYR A 574 -9.57 -30.52 -16.38
C TYR A 574 -8.68 -31.09 -17.49
N LEU A 575 -7.36 -31.01 -17.32
CA LEU A 575 -6.39 -31.53 -18.29
C LEU A 575 -6.49 -33.05 -18.48
N ASP A 576 -6.75 -33.81 -17.40
CA ASP A 576 -7.02 -35.25 -17.46
C ASP A 576 -8.30 -35.57 -18.24
N GLY A 577 -9.34 -34.75 -18.08
CA GLY A 577 -10.57 -34.84 -18.88
C GLY A 577 -10.31 -34.66 -20.38
N LEU A 578 -9.48 -33.67 -20.75
CA LEU A 578 -9.07 -33.44 -22.15
C LEU A 578 -8.30 -34.65 -22.71
N LEU A 579 -7.27 -35.12 -21.98
CA LEU A 579 -6.44 -36.25 -22.39
C LEU A 579 -7.28 -37.51 -22.65
N ASN A 580 -8.15 -37.88 -21.70
CA ASN A 580 -8.99 -39.06 -21.82
C ASN A 580 -9.96 -38.94 -23.01
N THR A 581 -10.44 -37.74 -23.33
CA THR A 581 -11.34 -37.51 -24.47
C THR A 581 -10.62 -37.69 -25.80
N VAL A 582 -9.43 -37.08 -25.95
CA VAL A 582 -8.61 -37.23 -27.17
C VAL A 582 -8.19 -38.68 -27.37
N ALA A 583 -7.64 -39.33 -26.34
CA ALA A 583 -7.15 -40.70 -26.46
C ALA A 583 -8.25 -41.68 -26.91
N ASN A 584 -9.48 -41.49 -26.43
CA ASN A 584 -10.62 -42.32 -26.83
C ASN A 584 -11.06 -42.07 -28.27
N ASP A 585 -11.17 -40.81 -28.69
CA ASP A 585 -11.67 -40.47 -30.03
C ASP A 585 -10.61 -40.63 -31.13
N MET A 586 -9.32 -40.65 -30.77
CA MET A 586 -8.20 -40.96 -31.67
C MET A 586 -8.01 -42.47 -31.90
N SER A 587 -8.74 -43.33 -31.16
CA SER A 587 -8.61 -44.79 -31.24
C SER A 587 -8.78 -45.38 -32.65
N GLY A 588 -9.57 -44.74 -33.52
CA GLY A 588 -9.73 -45.16 -34.92
C GLY A 588 -8.48 -45.00 -35.76
N PHE A 589 -7.80 -43.85 -35.63
CA PHE A 589 -6.50 -43.59 -36.28
C PHE A 589 -5.40 -44.47 -35.67
N GLN A 590 -5.43 -44.67 -34.35
CA GLN A 590 -4.50 -45.53 -33.64
C GLN A 590 -4.63 -46.98 -34.13
N LYS A 591 -5.86 -47.49 -34.27
CA LYS A 591 -6.12 -48.84 -34.78
C LYS A 591 -5.67 -49.01 -36.23
N GLN A 592 -5.94 -48.04 -37.11
CA GLN A 592 -5.44 -48.09 -38.48
C GLN A 592 -3.91 -48.12 -38.50
N TRP A 593 -3.27 -47.31 -37.66
CA TRP A 593 -1.83 -47.34 -37.52
C TRP A 593 -1.32 -48.69 -36.99
N ASP A 594 -1.99 -49.28 -36.01
CA ASP A 594 -1.62 -50.60 -35.47
C ASP A 594 -1.67 -51.70 -36.56
N GLU A 595 -2.62 -51.60 -37.49
CA GLU A 595 -2.88 -52.59 -38.55
C GLU A 595 -1.99 -52.40 -39.78
N GLU A 596 -1.81 -51.15 -40.22
CA GLU A 596 -1.17 -50.80 -41.51
C GLU A 596 0.21 -50.12 -41.32
N GLY A 597 0.47 -49.58 -40.13
CA GLY A 597 1.69 -48.86 -39.83
C GLY A 597 1.96 -47.68 -40.76
N VAL A 598 3.22 -47.40 -41.11
CA VAL A 598 3.59 -46.33 -42.05
C VAL A 598 2.89 -46.42 -43.41
N PHE A 599 2.36 -47.59 -43.80
CA PHE A 599 1.63 -47.74 -45.04
C PHE A 599 0.26 -47.03 -45.06
N CYS A 600 -0.31 -46.65 -43.91
CA CYS A 600 -1.57 -45.88 -43.87
C CYS A 600 -1.45 -44.42 -44.36
N LEU A 601 -0.25 -43.99 -44.75
CA LEU A 601 0.09 -42.62 -45.13
C LEU A 601 0.12 -42.39 -46.64
N GLY A 602 -0.17 -43.39 -47.46
CA GLY A 602 -0.27 -43.29 -48.92
C GLY A 602 -1.06 -44.45 -49.54
N ASP A 603 -1.35 -44.39 -50.84
CA ASP A 603 -2.18 -45.38 -51.57
C ASP A 603 -1.40 -46.65 -51.98
N GLY A 604 -0.53 -47.18 -51.09
CA GLY A 604 0.14 -48.48 -51.27
C GLY A 604 1.64 -48.52 -50.92
N VAL A 605 2.17 -49.76 -50.94
CA VAL A 605 3.44 -50.24 -50.33
C VAL A 605 4.73 -49.50 -50.79
N LEU A 606 4.69 -48.73 -51.87
CA LEU A 606 5.86 -47.99 -52.40
C LEU A 606 5.74 -46.45 -52.30
N GLU A 607 4.54 -45.87 -52.27
CA GLU A 607 4.34 -44.42 -52.13
C GLU A 607 4.38 -43.95 -50.68
N GLY A 608 3.92 -44.77 -49.71
CA GLY A 608 3.92 -44.39 -48.28
C GLY A 608 5.32 -44.13 -47.69
N VAL A 609 6.34 -44.82 -48.20
CA VAL A 609 7.75 -44.62 -47.78
C VAL A 609 8.39 -43.39 -48.47
N GLN A 610 7.95 -43.03 -49.67
CA GLN A 610 8.37 -41.80 -50.36
C GLN A 610 7.61 -40.56 -49.87
N ALA A 611 6.38 -40.72 -49.37
CA ALA A 611 5.60 -39.66 -48.73
C ALA A 611 6.18 -39.22 -47.37
N TRP A 612 6.97 -40.08 -46.74
CA TRP A 612 7.85 -39.75 -45.61
C TRP A 612 9.00 -38.86 -46.10
N GLY A 613 8.73 -37.56 -46.27
CA GLY A 613 9.79 -36.56 -46.43
C GLY A 613 10.73 -36.58 -45.22
N ALA A 614 12.02 -36.26 -45.40
CA ALA A 614 13.04 -36.35 -44.35
C ALA A 614 12.65 -35.63 -43.05
N ASP A 615 11.97 -34.49 -43.16
CA ASP A 615 11.50 -33.68 -42.04
C ASP A 615 10.43 -34.38 -41.19
N VAL A 616 9.55 -35.15 -41.83
CA VAL A 616 8.49 -35.93 -41.15
C VAL A 616 9.12 -37.09 -40.38
N VAL A 617 10.08 -37.77 -40.99
CA VAL A 617 10.76 -38.91 -40.36
C VAL A 617 11.56 -38.45 -39.15
N GLU A 618 12.26 -37.32 -39.26
CA GLU A 618 12.99 -36.70 -38.15
C GLU A 618 12.00 -36.27 -37.04
N LEU A 619 10.89 -35.62 -37.41
CA LEU A 619 9.87 -35.16 -36.47
C LEU A 619 9.25 -36.27 -35.64
N PHE A 620 8.94 -37.41 -36.28
CA PHE A 620 8.34 -38.56 -35.62
C PHE A 620 9.37 -39.63 -35.19
N SER A 621 10.65 -39.26 -35.17
CA SER A 621 11.73 -40.16 -34.73
C SER A 621 11.70 -40.38 -33.21
N PRO A 622 12.09 -41.57 -32.73
CA PRO A 622 12.20 -41.81 -31.29
C PRO A 622 13.21 -40.92 -30.60
N GLU A 623 14.16 -40.33 -31.33
CA GLU A 623 15.16 -39.40 -30.79
C GLU A 623 14.48 -38.07 -30.43
N VAL A 624 13.69 -37.48 -31.34
CA VAL A 624 12.98 -36.21 -31.08
C VAL A 624 11.90 -36.37 -30.00
N TRP A 625 11.10 -37.43 -30.08
CA TRP A 625 10.09 -37.71 -29.06
C TRP A 625 10.72 -38.13 -27.74
N GLY A 626 11.77 -38.97 -27.80
CA GLY A 626 12.58 -39.44 -26.69
C GLY A 626 13.22 -38.31 -25.90
N ASP A 627 13.85 -37.36 -26.57
CA ASP A 627 14.49 -36.22 -25.90
C ASP A 627 13.46 -35.35 -25.17
N MET A 628 12.28 -35.13 -25.77
CA MET A 628 11.21 -34.34 -25.14
C MET A 628 10.67 -35.00 -23.88
N GLY A 629 10.31 -36.28 -23.92
CA GLY A 629 9.74 -36.95 -22.75
C GLY A 629 10.80 -37.39 -21.72
N HIS A 630 12.06 -37.61 -22.10
CA HIS A 630 13.17 -37.76 -21.15
C HIS A 630 13.34 -36.46 -20.35
N THR A 631 13.40 -35.32 -21.05
CA THR A 631 13.58 -34.03 -20.41
C THR A 631 12.37 -33.65 -19.53
N LEU A 632 11.14 -33.96 -19.97
CA LEU A 632 9.95 -33.77 -19.15
C LEU A 632 9.93 -34.70 -17.91
N ALA A 633 10.31 -35.97 -18.05
CA ALA A 633 10.39 -36.94 -16.95
C ALA A 633 11.52 -36.61 -15.96
N GLU A 634 12.56 -35.91 -16.41
CA GLU A 634 13.64 -35.36 -15.59
C GLU A 634 13.21 -34.09 -14.85
N ALA A 635 12.54 -33.16 -15.53
CA ALA A 635 12.13 -31.87 -14.95
C ALA A 635 10.91 -31.96 -14.02
N THR A 636 10.12 -33.04 -14.09
CA THR A 636 8.95 -33.29 -13.25
C THR A 636 9.27 -34.03 -11.94
N THR A 637 10.42 -33.77 -11.29
CA THR A 637 10.64 -34.30 -9.93
C THR A 637 9.47 -33.94 -9.01
N ASP A 638 8.59 -34.93 -8.76
CA ASP A 638 7.31 -34.91 -8.03
C ASP A 638 6.09 -34.20 -8.66
N GLY A 639 6.06 -33.94 -9.97
CA GLY A 639 4.86 -33.45 -10.66
C GLY A 639 3.85 -34.55 -10.98
N PHE A 640 3.15 -35.07 -9.96
CA PHE A 640 2.19 -36.19 -10.01
C PHE A 640 2.79 -37.58 -10.21
N ASP A 641 2.89 -38.25 -9.08
CA ASP A 641 2.91 -39.68 -8.83
C ASP A 641 2.27 -40.64 -9.85
N LYS A 642 1.20 -40.26 -10.56
CA LYS A 642 0.60 -41.09 -11.62
C LYS A 642 1.22 -40.85 -13.00
N LEU A 643 1.56 -39.59 -13.29
CA LEU A 643 2.12 -39.14 -14.57
C LEU A 643 3.61 -39.46 -14.66
N TYR A 644 4.36 -39.29 -13.56
CA TYR A 644 5.76 -39.74 -13.48
C TYR A 644 5.86 -41.26 -13.64
N ILE A 645 4.98 -42.04 -13.00
CA ILE A 645 4.96 -43.50 -13.17
C ILE A 645 4.64 -43.85 -14.63
N TYR A 646 3.64 -43.22 -15.24
CA TYR A 646 3.28 -43.47 -16.64
C TYR A 646 4.41 -43.09 -17.62
N ALA A 647 4.93 -41.86 -17.55
CA ALA A 647 6.01 -41.37 -18.41
C ALA A 647 7.30 -42.16 -18.19
N ASN A 648 7.76 -42.33 -16.94
CA ASN A 648 9.00 -43.05 -16.62
C ASN A 648 8.91 -44.54 -16.96
N GLN A 649 7.77 -45.21 -16.76
CA GLN A 649 7.60 -46.62 -17.16
C GLN A 649 7.65 -46.83 -18.68
N LYS A 650 7.07 -45.92 -19.47
CA LYS A 650 7.19 -45.95 -20.95
C LYS A 650 8.60 -45.55 -21.41
N TYR A 651 9.29 -44.67 -20.68
CA TYR A 651 10.61 -44.15 -21.04
C TYR A 651 11.78 -45.07 -20.76
N THR A 652 11.84 -45.67 -19.56
CA THR A 652 12.88 -46.67 -19.26
C THR A 652 12.77 -47.88 -20.19
N GLN A 653 11.61 -48.09 -20.81
CA GLN A 653 11.45 -49.05 -21.92
C GLN A 653 12.11 -48.52 -23.20
N LEU A 654 11.82 -47.29 -23.65
CA LEU A 654 12.43 -46.64 -24.82
C LEU A 654 13.97 -46.64 -24.80
N GLU A 655 14.60 -46.20 -23.70
CA GLU A 655 16.07 -46.10 -23.56
C GLU A 655 16.76 -47.48 -23.58
N LYS A 656 16.10 -48.49 -22.99
CA LYS A 656 16.58 -49.88 -23.00
C LYS A 656 16.54 -50.47 -24.41
N TYR A 657 15.57 -50.08 -25.23
CA TYR A 657 15.45 -50.53 -26.62
C TYR A 657 16.32 -49.74 -27.60
N THR A 658 16.63 -48.46 -27.36
CA THR A 658 17.59 -47.70 -28.20
C THR A 658 19.03 -48.14 -27.96
N LEU A 659 19.38 -48.58 -26.75
CA LEU A 659 20.69 -49.21 -26.47
C LEU A 659 20.80 -50.65 -27.03
N ASP A 660 19.72 -51.43 -26.98
CA ASP A 660 19.68 -52.81 -27.51
C ASP A 660 19.48 -52.89 -29.04
N ALA A 661 19.20 -51.76 -29.71
CA ALA A 661 18.90 -51.66 -31.16
C ALA A 661 20.06 -52.02 -32.11
N MET A 662 21.16 -52.60 -31.62
CA MET A 662 22.20 -53.19 -32.46
C MET A 662 22.02 -54.70 -32.71
N THR A 663 21.09 -55.40 -32.05
CA THR A 663 20.83 -56.83 -32.29
C THR A 663 19.40 -57.26 -31.88
N ASP A 664 18.59 -57.74 -32.85
CA ASP A 664 17.23 -58.32 -32.72
C ASP A 664 16.07 -57.38 -32.28
N THR A 665 15.89 -56.29 -33.04
CA THR A 665 14.96 -55.16 -32.78
C THR A 665 13.46 -55.45 -32.79
N GLN A 666 12.93 -56.36 -33.63
CA GLN A 666 11.47 -56.47 -33.84
C GLN A 666 10.74 -57.23 -32.71
N ALA A 667 11.36 -58.27 -32.13
CA ALA A 667 10.75 -59.08 -31.07
C ALA A 667 10.73 -58.39 -29.70
N GLN A 668 11.72 -57.52 -29.47
CA GLN A 668 11.85 -56.71 -28.26
C GLN A 668 10.86 -55.53 -28.23
N LEU A 669 10.71 -54.81 -29.36
CA LEU A 669 9.72 -53.75 -29.52
C LEU A 669 8.27 -54.25 -29.41
N ALA A 670 8.00 -55.50 -29.82
CA ALA A 670 6.67 -56.10 -29.71
C ALA A 670 6.23 -56.36 -28.25
N GLN A 671 7.18 -56.44 -27.31
CA GLN A 671 6.90 -56.68 -25.88
C GLN A 671 6.78 -55.39 -25.06
N SER A 672 7.08 -54.22 -25.64
CA SER A 672 6.99 -52.94 -24.93
C SER A 672 5.56 -52.41 -24.88
N GLU A 673 5.25 -51.55 -23.91
CA GLU A 673 3.92 -50.95 -23.83
C GLU A 673 3.80 -49.62 -24.62
N LEU A 674 4.78 -49.29 -25.45
CA LEU A 674 4.77 -48.06 -26.26
C LEU A 674 3.61 -48.06 -27.26
N PRO A 675 3.09 -46.87 -27.63
CA PRO A 675 2.23 -46.72 -28.81
C PRO A 675 2.88 -47.38 -30.03
N SER A 676 2.09 -48.08 -30.84
CA SER A 676 2.57 -48.83 -32.00
C SER A 676 3.38 -47.97 -32.99
N TRP A 677 3.02 -46.70 -33.12
CA TRP A 677 3.67 -45.76 -34.01
C TRP A 677 5.08 -45.39 -33.58
N ILE A 678 5.30 -45.22 -32.27
CA ILE A 678 6.64 -45.00 -31.69
C ILE A 678 7.51 -46.24 -31.90
N LYS A 679 6.96 -47.45 -31.70
CA LYS A 679 7.67 -48.71 -31.96
C LYS A 679 8.12 -48.83 -33.41
N GLN A 680 7.25 -48.45 -34.35
CA GLN A 680 7.55 -48.56 -35.77
C GLN A 680 8.54 -47.49 -36.25
N ALA A 681 8.44 -46.26 -35.76
CA ALA A 681 9.44 -45.22 -36.04
C ALA A 681 10.83 -45.64 -35.55
N ALA A 682 10.92 -46.23 -34.34
CA ALA A 682 12.17 -46.76 -33.80
C ALA A 682 12.76 -47.89 -34.63
N TYR A 683 11.90 -48.81 -35.07
CA TYR A 683 12.30 -49.88 -35.95
C TYR A 683 12.84 -49.34 -37.29
N ILE A 684 12.14 -48.41 -37.95
CA ILE A 684 12.54 -47.82 -39.23
C ILE A 684 13.89 -47.09 -39.12
N SER A 685 14.09 -46.29 -38.07
CA SER A 685 15.36 -45.62 -37.80
C SER A 685 16.53 -46.60 -37.61
N SER A 686 16.27 -47.78 -37.05
CA SER A 686 17.29 -48.81 -36.80
C SER A 686 17.72 -49.61 -38.05
N ILE A 687 16.80 -49.86 -39.00
CA ILE A 687 17.07 -50.72 -40.17
C ILE A 687 17.37 -49.95 -41.46
N ALA A 688 17.09 -48.65 -41.52
CA ALA A 688 17.26 -47.83 -42.73
C ALA A 688 18.09 -46.53 -42.53
N PRO A 689 19.23 -46.54 -41.83
CA PRO A 689 20.01 -45.32 -41.57
C PRO A 689 20.54 -44.63 -42.85
N ASN A 690 20.77 -45.40 -43.93
CA ASN A 690 21.22 -44.85 -45.22
C ASN A 690 20.07 -44.26 -46.08
N LEU A 691 18.83 -44.70 -45.86
CA LEU A 691 17.65 -44.16 -46.56
C LEU A 691 17.30 -42.77 -45.98
N LEU A 692 17.37 -42.64 -44.65
CA LEU A 692 17.29 -41.39 -43.90
C LEU A 692 18.39 -40.38 -44.33
N LYS A 693 19.62 -40.86 -44.54
CA LYS A 693 20.74 -40.05 -45.03
C LYS A 693 20.55 -39.58 -46.48
N ALA A 694 20.00 -40.43 -47.35
CA ALA A 694 19.70 -40.06 -48.73
C ALA A 694 18.54 -39.05 -48.81
N ALA A 695 17.52 -39.20 -47.96
CA ALA A 695 16.40 -38.26 -47.83
C ALA A 695 16.84 -36.89 -47.27
N SER A 696 17.87 -36.84 -46.41
CA SER A 696 18.40 -35.59 -45.85
C SER A 696 19.08 -34.65 -46.86
N ILE A 697 19.40 -35.14 -48.08
CA ILE A 697 20.05 -34.36 -49.14
C ILE A 697 19.02 -33.52 -49.95
N ASP A 698 17.73 -33.85 -49.89
CA ASP A 698 16.64 -33.21 -50.64
C ASP A 698 15.83 -32.15 -49.85
N LEU A 699 16.40 -31.60 -48.76
CA LEU A 699 15.74 -30.61 -47.88
C LEU A 699 15.13 -29.41 -48.65
N TYR A 700 15.69 -29.03 -49.80
CA TYR A 700 15.17 -27.95 -50.64
C TYR A 700 14.06 -28.39 -51.61
N GLN A 701 14.02 -29.66 -52.06
CA GLN A 701 12.94 -30.15 -52.93
C GLN A 701 11.64 -30.44 -52.15
N SER A 702 11.73 -30.88 -50.90
CA SER A 702 10.54 -31.15 -50.07
C SER A 702 9.83 -29.90 -49.56
N ILE A 703 10.56 -28.79 -49.36
CA ILE A 703 9.98 -27.50 -48.94
C ILE A 703 9.10 -26.91 -50.06
N ASP A 704 9.55 -26.96 -51.32
CA ASP A 704 8.77 -26.46 -52.46
C ASP A 704 7.44 -27.24 -52.64
N GLU A 705 7.47 -28.58 -52.50
CA GLU A 705 6.25 -29.41 -52.54
C GLU A 705 5.32 -29.19 -51.34
N ALA A 706 5.87 -28.92 -50.16
CA ALA A 706 5.08 -28.56 -48.97
C ALA A 706 4.49 -27.14 -49.10
N ILE A 707 5.22 -26.19 -49.71
CA ILE A 707 4.74 -24.83 -49.99
C ILE A 707 3.53 -24.88 -50.93
N ASP A 708 3.57 -25.71 -51.97
CA ASP A 708 2.44 -25.89 -52.90
C ASP A 708 1.19 -26.48 -52.19
N ASP A 709 1.38 -27.39 -51.24
CA ASP A 709 0.30 -27.95 -50.41
C ASP A 709 -0.24 -26.94 -49.37
N VAL A 710 0.59 -26.00 -48.89
CA VAL A 710 0.27 -25.02 -47.82
C VAL A 710 -0.28 -23.69 -48.36
N GLN A 711 0.01 -23.32 -49.62
CA GLN A 711 -0.47 -22.09 -50.28
C GLN A 711 -2.01 -21.95 -50.27
N LEU A 712 -2.75 -23.06 -50.16
CA LEU A 712 -4.21 -23.08 -50.07
C LEU A 712 -4.77 -22.70 -48.67
N TRP A 713 -3.96 -22.74 -47.62
CA TRP A 713 -4.44 -22.63 -46.23
C TRP A 713 -4.05 -21.32 -45.55
N TRP A 714 -3.00 -20.70 -46.04
CA TRP A 714 -2.53 -19.43 -45.51
C TRP A 714 -3.01 -18.31 -46.43
N ASN A 715 -3.95 -17.48 -45.96
CA ASN A 715 -4.39 -16.26 -46.65
C ASN A 715 -3.33 -15.13 -46.55
N GLU A 716 -2.04 -15.48 -46.63
CA GLU A 716 -0.91 -14.56 -46.62
C GLU A 716 -0.17 -14.63 -47.97
N GLY A 717 0.64 -13.62 -48.29
CA GLY A 717 1.42 -13.63 -49.53
C GLY A 717 2.39 -14.82 -49.59
N SER A 718 2.71 -15.30 -50.80
CA SER A 718 3.62 -16.45 -51.03
C SER A 718 4.97 -16.32 -50.31
N ASP A 719 5.47 -15.09 -50.20
CA ASP A 719 6.76 -14.79 -49.58
C ASP A 719 6.73 -14.96 -48.05
N ASP A 720 5.59 -14.68 -47.40
CA ASP A 720 5.44 -14.79 -45.95
C ASP A 720 5.25 -16.25 -45.50
N ILE A 721 4.51 -17.03 -46.28
CA ILE A 721 4.36 -18.49 -46.09
C ILE A 721 5.73 -19.17 -46.16
N THR A 722 6.50 -18.84 -47.20
CA THR A 722 7.85 -19.37 -47.42
C THR A 722 8.78 -19.00 -46.26
N ARG A 723 8.68 -17.76 -45.74
CA ARG A 723 9.45 -17.32 -44.57
C ARG A 723 9.10 -18.13 -43.32
N LYS A 724 7.82 -18.31 -43.00
CA LYS A 724 7.36 -19.03 -41.81
C LYS A 724 7.74 -20.51 -41.84
N ILE A 725 7.56 -21.19 -42.98
CA ILE A 725 7.96 -22.60 -43.16
C ILE A 725 9.48 -22.76 -43.03
N ASN A 726 10.27 -21.87 -43.66
CA ASN A 726 11.73 -21.90 -43.53
C ASN A 726 12.21 -21.62 -42.09
N CYS A 727 11.52 -20.74 -41.37
CA CYS A 727 11.78 -20.48 -39.95
C CYS A 727 11.54 -21.73 -39.10
N ILE A 728 10.37 -22.39 -39.27
CA ILE A 728 10.06 -23.66 -38.61
C ILE A 728 11.11 -24.72 -38.95
N ALA A 729 11.46 -24.90 -40.23
CA ALA A 729 12.43 -25.89 -40.66
C ALA A 729 13.80 -25.67 -40.00
N ARG A 730 14.28 -24.42 -39.95
CA ARG A 730 15.57 -24.06 -39.35
C ARG A 730 15.59 -24.25 -37.83
N HIS A 731 14.52 -23.83 -37.15
CA HIS A 731 14.44 -23.79 -35.69
C HIS A 731 13.65 -24.95 -35.09
N ARG A 732 13.28 -25.97 -35.87
CA ARG A 732 12.44 -27.11 -35.42
C ARG A 732 12.87 -27.70 -34.09
N LYS A 733 14.17 -27.96 -33.90
CA LYS A 733 14.72 -28.52 -32.64
C LYS A 733 14.56 -27.55 -31.47
N ALA A 734 14.74 -26.25 -31.70
CA ALA A 734 14.56 -25.23 -30.68
C ALA A 734 13.08 -25.07 -30.29
N ILE A 735 12.16 -25.12 -31.27
CA ILE A 735 10.71 -25.05 -31.03
C ILE A 735 10.24 -26.28 -30.24
N TRP A 736 10.71 -27.48 -30.60
CA TRP A 736 10.41 -28.71 -29.86
C TRP A 736 11.02 -28.74 -28.46
N ASN A 737 12.18 -28.12 -28.26
CA ASN A 737 12.80 -28.00 -26.96
C ASN A 737 12.24 -26.83 -26.13
N LEU A 738 11.27 -26.06 -26.64
CA LEU A 738 10.71 -24.94 -25.88
C LEU A 738 10.04 -25.39 -24.56
N PRO A 739 9.19 -26.44 -24.51
CA PRO A 739 8.66 -26.98 -23.25
C PRO A 739 9.73 -27.25 -22.19
N THR A 740 10.87 -27.81 -22.59
CA THR A 740 12.02 -28.08 -21.72
C THR A 740 12.48 -26.81 -20.99
N LEU A 741 12.59 -25.68 -21.70
CA LEU A 741 13.04 -24.43 -21.11
C LEU A 741 12.13 -23.96 -19.97
N PHE A 742 10.81 -24.14 -20.12
CA PHE A 742 9.84 -23.85 -19.06
C PHE A 742 9.96 -24.82 -17.88
N THR A 743 10.11 -26.11 -18.16
CA THR A 743 10.24 -27.12 -17.11
C THR A 743 11.53 -26.98 -16.31
N ASN A 744 12.62 -26.50 -16.93
CA ASN A 744 13.89 -26.24 -16.25
C ASN A 744 13.95 -24.88 -15.53
N ASN A 745 12.93 -24.03 -15.70
CA ASN A 745 12.92 -22.64 -15.24
C ASN A 745 14.07 -21.80 -15.85
N ASP A 746 14.39 -22.02 -17.13
CA ASP A 746 15.43 -21.25 -17.84
C ASP A 746 14.80 -20.02 -18.53
N ILE A 747 14.45 -19.02 -17.71
CA ILE A 747 13.79 -17.79 -18.18
C ILE A 747 14.61 -17.06 -19.23
N LYS A 748 15.94 -17.03 -19.08
CA LYS A 748 16.83 -16.33 -20.03
C LYS A 748 16.83 -17.00 -21.40
N ALA A 749 16.79 -18.34 -21.43
CA ALA A 749 16.64 -19.07 -22.68
C ALA A 749 15.26 -18.87 -23.31
N ILE A 750 14.18 -18.77 -22.52
CA ILE A 750 12.83 -18.46 -23.01
C ILE A 750 12.79 -17.06 -23.65
N GLU A 751 13.33 -16.04 -22.98
CA GLU A 751 13.42 -14.67 -23.53
C GLU A 751 14.26 -14.64 -24.81
N ALA A 752 15.41 -15.32 -24.84
CA ALA A 752 16.23 -15.43 -26.04
C ALA A 752 15.50 -16.15 -27.19
N PHE A 753 14.70 -17.17 -26.88
CA PHE A 753 13.86 -17.85 -27.86
C PHE A 753 12.80 -16.91 -28.46
N VAL A 754 12.16 -16.06 -27.63
CA VAL A 754 11.22 -15.04 -28.13
C VAL A 754 11.95 -13.99 -28.99
N ASP A 755 13.12 -13.54 -28.55
CA ASP A 755 13.92 -12.53 -29.25
C ASP A 755 14.48 -12.98 -30.60
N GLN A 756 14.67 -14.29 -30.79
CA GLN A 756 15.26 -14.86 -32.00
C GLN A 756 14.25 -15.63 -32.84
N VAL A 757 13.68 -16.71 -32.28
CA VAL A 757 12.86 -17.67 -33.03
C VAL A 757 11.45 -17.13 -33.26
N VAL A 758 10.79 -16.60 -32.22
CA VAL A 758 9.44 -16.02 -32.37
C VAL A 758 9.51 -14.74 -33.21
N MET A 759 10.52 -13.90 -32.99
CA MET A 759 10.74 -12.70 -33.82
C MET A 759 10.95 -13.04 -35.31
N GLU A 760 11.68 -14.10 -35.63
CA GLU A 760 11.87 -14.55 -37.01
C GLU A 760 10.60 -15.22 -37.58
N PHE A 761 9.80 -15.89 -36.75
CA PHE A 761 8.55 -16.55 -37.16
C PHE A 761 7.41 -15.54 -37.36
N ASP A 762 7.12 -14.73 -36.36
CA ASP A 762 6.09 -13.70 -36.36
C ASP A 762 6.48 -12.53 -35.42
N PRO A 763 6.93 -11.39 -35.98
CA PRO A 763 7.31 -10.23 -35.19
C PRO A 763 6.18 -9.68 -34.32
N GLU A 764 4.92 -9.80 -34.75
CA GLU A 764 3.77 -9.31 -33.98
C GLU A 764 3.58 -10.17 -32.73
N TRP A 765 3.74 -11.49 -32.84
CA TRP A 765 3.67 -12.40 -31.68
C TRP A 765 4.79 -12.11 -30.68
N ALA A 766 6.00 -11.86 -31.16
CA ALA A 766 7.13 -11.51 -30.29
C ALA A 766 6.90 -10.18 -29.56
N MET A 767 6.34 -9.17 -30.24
CA MET A 767 5.99 -7.89 -29.60
C MET A 767 4.84 -8.04 -28.60
N GLU A 768 3.83 -8.84 -28.92
CA GLU A 768 2.71 -9.13 -28.04
C GLU A 768 3.18 -9.77 -26.73
N ILE A 769 4.09 -10.75 -26.78
CA ILE A 769 4.68 -11.37 -25.59
C ILE A 769 5.40 -10.33 -24.72
N LYS A 770 6.23 -9.48 -25.34
CA LYS A 770 7.00 -8.45 -24.62
C LYS A 770 6.14 -7.37 -23.97
N GLN A 771 4.98 -7.08 -24.55
CA GLN A 771 4.07 -6.06 -24.06
C GLN A 771 2.92 -6.63 -23.22
N SER A 772 2.90 -7.95 -23.01
CA SER A 772 1.81 -8.60 -22.29
C SER A 772 1.84 -8.29 -20.80
N GLU A 773 0.72 -7.81 -20.28
CA GLU A 773 0.47 -7.70 -18.83
C GLU A 773 0.45 -9.08 -18.13
N PHE A 774 0.31 -10.16 -18.89
CA PHE A 774 0.34 -11.52 -18.37
C PHE A 774 1.76 -12.06 -18.19
N PHE A 775 2.76 -11.52 -18.90
CA PHE A 775 4.12 -12.05 -18.86
C PHE A 775 4.74 -12.09 -17.44
N PRO A 776 4.60 -11.05 -16.58
CA PRO A 776 5.02 -11.12 -15.18
C PRO A 776 4.35 -12.25 -14.37
N LYS A 777 3.08 -12.54 -14.68
CA LYS A 777 2.32 -13.63 -14.06
C LYS A 777 2.80 -14.98 -14.55
N ALA A 778 3.10 -15.10 -15.84
CA ALA A 778 3.71 -16.28 -16.44
C ALA A 778 5.05 -16.60 -15.76
N LEU A 779 5.92 -15.60 -15.54
CA LEU A 779 7.17 -15.82 -14.81
C LEU A 779 6.95 -16.25 -13.36
N ALA A 780 5.91 -15.76 -12.68
CA ALA A 780 5.56 -16.24 -11.34
C ALA A 780 5.14 -17.72 -11.34
N LEU A 781 4.38 -18.15 -12.35
CA LEU A 781 3.98 -19.56 -12.54
C LEU A 781 5.16 -20.46 -12.91
N ILE A 782 6.10 -19.95 -13.73
CA ILE A 782 7.30 -20.66 -14.16
C ILE A 782 8.32 -20.76 -13.02
N ASN A 783 8.41 -19.76 -12.15
CA ASN A 783 9.29 -19.82 -10.98
C ASN A 783 8.72 -20.69 -9.85
N ASP A 784 7.40 -20.90 -9.79
CA ASP A 784 6.81 -21.83 -8.84
C ASP A 784 7.11 -23.28 -9.21
N ASP A 785 7.47 -24.09 -8.21
CA ASP A 785 7.96 -25.45 -8.43
C ASP A 785 6.92 -26.38 -9.07
N ASN A 786 5.62 -26.17 -8.84
CA ASN A 786 4.58 -27.14 -9.19
C ASN A 786 3.48 -26.58 -10.11
N SER A 787 3.41 -25.26 -10.32
CA SER A 787 2.27 -24.64 -10.99
C SER A 787 2.22 -24.92 -12.49
N ILE A 788 3.32 -24.69 -13.23
CA ILE A 788 3.32 -24.80 -14.69
C ILE A 788 3.51 -26.24 -15.21
N LEU A 789 4.08 -27.13 -14.39
CA LEU A 789 4.48 -28.48 -14.82
C LEU A 789 3.32 -29.37 -15.30
N PRO A 790 2.12 -29.36 -14.68
CA PRO A 790 0.99 -30.15 -15.17
C PRO A 790 0.63 -29.81 -16.61
N TYR A 791 0.65 -28.52 -17.00
CA TYR A 791 0.33 -28.10 -18.36
C TYR A 791 1.20 -28.82 -19.40
N PHE A 792 2.52 -28.77 -19.21
CA PHE A 792 3.47 -29.40 -20.12
C PHE A 792 3.38 -30.93 -20.10
N THR A 793 3.11 -31.50 -18.92
CA THR A 793 2.96 -32.95 -18.77
C THR A 793 1.75 -33.47 -19.57
N TYR A 794 0.59 -32.83 -19.40
CA TYR A 794 -0.61 -33.20 -20.15
C TYR A 794 -0.52 -32.83 -21.63
N LEU A 795 0.14 -31.71 -21.98
CA LEU A 795 0.42 -31.36 -23.37
C LEU A 795 1.19 -32.50 -24.06
N ASN A 796 2.26 -32.99 -23.45
CA ASN A 796 3.03 -34.11 -23.99
C ASN A 796 2.15 -35.37 -24.18
N LEU A 797 1.35 -35.72 -23.17
CA LEU A 797 0.46 -36.90 -23.24
C LEU A 797 -0.64 -36.76 -24.29
N ILE A 798 -1.21 -35.57 -24.44
CA ILE A 798 -2.22 -35.27 -25.46
C ILE A 798 -1.59 -35.45 -26.84
N ILE A 799 -0.39 -34.91 -27.05
CA ILE A 799 0.32 -35.04 -28.31
C ILE A 799 0.67 -36.50 -28.60
N GLU A 800 1.13 -37.28 -27.60
CA GLU A 800 1.40 -38.72 -27.74
C GLU A 800 0.14 -39.53 -28.11
N ALA A 801 -1.03 -39.10 -27.63
CA ALA A 801 -2.31 -39.73 -27.91
C ALA A 801 -2.82 -39.47 -29.34
N ILE A 802 -2.15 -38.62 -30.11
CA ILE A 802 -2.54 -38.27 -31.48
C ILE A 802 -1.59 -38.95 -32.48
N PRO A 803 -2.05 -39.98 -33.20
CA PRO A 803 -1.23 -40.71 -34.17
C PRO A 803 -0.76 -39.83 -35.36
N PRO A 804 0.44 -40.04 -35.92
CA PRO A 804 0.93 -39.22 -37.04
C PRO A 804 0.02 -39.25 -38.29
N ASN A 805 -0.66 -40.37 -38.56
CA ASN A 805 -1.62 -40.48 -39.66
C ASN A 805 -2.83 -39.57 -39.53
N PHE A 806 -3.15 -39.08 -38.33
CA PHE A 806 -4.16 -38.03 -38.15
C PHE A 806 -3.78 -36.75 -38.90
N TYR A 807 -2.56 -36.24 -38.66
CA TYR A 807 -2.08 -35.01 -39.29
C TYR A 807 -1.97 -35.20 -40.81
N PHE A 808 -1.41 -36.31 -41.27
CA PHE A 808 -1.31 -36.61 -42.70
C PHE A 808 -2.65 -36.72 -43.42
N TYR A 809 -3.66 -37.33 -42.77
CA TYR A 809 -4.99 -37.47 -43.34
C TYR A 809 -5.64 -36.11 -43.66
N HIS A 810 -5.37 -35.10 -42.83
CA HIS A 810 -5.95 -33.76 -42.96
C HIS A 810 -5.10 -32.79 -43.77
N VAL A 811 -3.77 -32.85 -43.65
CA VAL A 811 -2.86 -31.82 -44.19
C VAL A 811 -1.67 -32.39 -44.99
N GLY A 812 -1.71 -33.66 -45.37
CA GLY A 812 -0.72 -34.25 -46.30
C GLY A 812 0.73 -34.02 -45.88
N LYS A 813 1.59 -33.62 -46.84
CA LYS A 813 3.03 -33.42 -46.61
C LYS A 813 3.36 -32.28 -45.63
N ALA A 814 2.41 -31.40 -45.34
CA ALA A 814 2.58 -30.29 -44.41
C ALA A 814 2.30 -30.64 -42.94
N ALA A 815 1.91 -31.89 -42.67
CA ALA A 815 1.62 -32.41 -41.32
C ALA A 815 2.70 -32.05 -40.29
N ALA A 816 3.97 -32.15 -40.67
CA ALA A 816 5.08 -31.86 -39.79
C ALA A 816 5.15 -30.39 -39.35
N TYR A 817 4.98 -29.46 -40.29
CA TYR A 817 5.08 -28.02 -40.01
C TYR A 817 3.89 -27.53 -39.19
N ILE A 818 2.69 -28.04 -39.47
CA ILE A 818 1.49 -27.71 -38.70
C ILE A 818 1.59 -28.25 -37.27
N ALA A 819 2.09 -29.46 -37.06
CA ALA A 819 2.31 -29.99 -35.71
C ALA A 819 3.30 -29.12 -34.91
N ILE A 820 4.38 -28.64 -35.53
CA ILE A 820 5.35 -27.75 -34.88
C ILE A 820 4.75 -26.39 -34.55
N GLU A 821 3.96 -25.83 -35.47
CA GLU A 821 3.27 -24.55 -35.24
C GLU A 821 2.28 -24.67 -34.08
N ILE A 822 1.52 -25.77 -33.99
CA ILE A 822 0.61 -26.05 -32.86
C ILE A 822 1.37 -26.02 -31.54
N VAL A 823 2.49 -26.73 -31.44
CA VAL A 823 3.32 -26.75 -30.23
C VAL A 823 3.84 -25.34 -29.90
N LEU A 824 4.38 -24.63 -30.90
CA LEU A 824 4.84 -23.26 -30.72
C LEU A 824 3.73 -22.37 -30.15
N THR A 825 2.55 -22.39 -30.78
CA THR A 825 1.41 -21.55 -30.43
C THR A 825 0.85 -21.85 -29.03
N ILE A 826 0.70 -23.14 -28.68
CA ILE A 826 0.24 -23.55 -27.36
C ILE A 826 1.22 -23.04 -26.28
N VAL A 827 2.51 -23.28 -26.48
CA VAL A 827 3.53 -23.01 -25.46
C VAL A 827 3.75 -21.51 -25.27
N ILE A 828 3.82 -20.72 -26.35
CA ILE A 828 3.90 -19.25 -26.21
C ILE A 828 2.60 -18.63 -25.71
N GLY A 829 1.46 -19.34 -25.83
CA GLY A 829 0.18 -18.93 -25.24
C GLY A 829 0.26 -18.73 -23.73
N LEU A 830 1.12 -19.50 -23.05
CA LEU A 830 1.40 -19.32 -21.62
C LEU A 830 2.12 -18.01 -21.28
N LEU A 831 2.72 -17.34 -22.26
CA LEU A 831 3.45 -16.08 -22.06
C LEU A 831 2.55 -14.85 -22.25
N THR A 832 1.45 -14.97 -23.01
CA THR A 832 0.52 -13.86 -23.30
C THR A 832 -0.81 -13.97 -22.56
N GLY A 833 -1.13 -15.13 -21.99
CA GLY A 833 -2.40 -15.39 -21.33
C GLY A 833 -3.55 -15.71 -22.30
N PRO A 834 -4.79 -15.81 -21.78
CA PRO A 834 -5.94 -16.35 -22.51
C PRO A 834 -6.26 -15.64 -23.82
N ALA A 835 -6.20 -14.30 -23.83
CA ALA A 835 -6.59 -13.49 -24.99
C ALA A 835 -5.65 -13.68 -26.19
N GLY A 836 -4.33 -13.63 -25.95
CA GLY A 836 -3.33 -13.82 -27.00
C GLY A 836 -3.23 -15.27 -27.48
N ALA A 837 -3.39 -16.23 -26.57
CA ALA A 837 -3.39 -17.65 -26.92
C ALA A 837 -4.60 -18.05 -27.78
N ALA A 838 -5.79 -17.56 -27.46
CA ALA A 838 -7.02 -17.90 -28.19
C ALA A 838 -6.98 -17.49 -29.67
N ALA A 839 -6.48 -16.29 -29.97
CA ALA A 839 -6.39 -15.79 -31.34
C ALA A 839 -5.47 -16.68 -32.20
N ARG A 840 -4.31 -17.06 -31.66
CA ARG A 840 -3.35 -17.90 -32.38
C ARG A 840 -3.85 -19.34 -32.53
N ILE A 841 -4.43 -19.93 -31.48
CA ILE A 841 -4.98 -21.29 -31.56
C ILE A 841 -6.16 -21.38 -32.52
N ALA A 842 -7.06 -20.39 -32.51
CA ALA A 842 -8.15 -20.34 -33.48
C ALA A 842 -7.63 -20.27 -34.92
N ALA A 843 -6.56 -19.49 -35.17
CA ALA A 843 -5.93 -19.40 -36.48
C ALA A 843 -5.32 -20.74 -36.93
N VAL A 844 -4.67 -21.47 -36.02
CA VAL A 844 -4.06 -22.78 -36.33
C VAL A 844 -5.13 -23.87 -36.51
N SER A 845 -6.15 -23.91 -35.65
CA SER A 845 -7.31 -24.81 -35.74
C SER A 845 -8.10 -24.62 -37.04
N ALA A 846 -8.21 -23.38 -37.53
CA ALA A 846 -8.85 -23.09 -38.80
C ALA A 846 -8.09 -23.72 -39.99
N LYS A 847 -6.75 -23.70 -39.98
CA LYS A 847 -5.92 -24.32 -41.05
C LYS A 847 -6.18 -25.82 -41.18
N LEU A 848 -6.30 -26.52 -40.05
CA LEU A 848 -6.60 -27.97 -40.02
C LEU A 848 -8.02 -28.29 -40.51
N THR A 849 -8.98 -27.41 -40.27
CA THR A 849 -10.38 -27.60 -40.69
C THR A 849 -10.58 -27.35 -42.19
N LEU A 850 -9.70 -26.54 -42.81
CA LEU A 850 -9.70 -26.24 -44.25
C LEU A 850 -9.01 -27.31 -45.12
N GLY A 851 -8.33 -28.29 -44.51
CA GLY A 851 -7.64 -29.38 -45.22
C GLY A 851 -8.59 -30.32 -45.98
N ALA A 852 -8.24 -30.68 -47.22
CA ALA A 852 -8.97 -31.66 -48.03
C ALA A 852 -8.53 -33.10 -47.69
N THR A 853 -9.45 -34.05 -47.61
CA THR A 853 -9.16 -35.48 -47.33
C THR A 853 -8.27 -36.10 -48.42
N LYS A 854 -7.04 -36.50 -48.09
CA LYS A 854 -6.06 -36.98 -49.09
C LYS A 854 -5.77 -38.49 -49.10
N VAL A 855 -6.38 -39.31 -48.23
CA VAL A 855 -6.21 -40.79 -48.19
C VAL A 855 -7.56 -41.49 -47.91
N GLY A 856 -7.67 -42.81 -48.14
CA GLY A 856 -8.92 -43.59 -48.07
C GLY A 856 -9.85 -43.34 -46.87
N LYS A 857 -11.17 -43.49 -47.07
CA LYS A 857 -12.21 -43.16 -46.07
C LYS A 857 -12.02 -43.90 -44.74
N LEU A 858 -11.74 -43.16 -43.66
CA LEU A 858 -11.71 -43.69 -42.29
C LEU A 858 -13.02 -43.41 -41.53
N SER A 859 -13.57 -44.40 -40.84
CA SER A 859 -14.71 -44.20 -39.95
C SER A 859 -14.33 -43.32 -38.75
N HIS A 860 -15.16 -42.35 -38.39
CA HIS A 860 -14.99 -41.42 -37.24
C HIS A 860 -13.95 -40.28 -37.40
N ALA A 861 -13.34 -40.08 -38.57
CA ALA A 861 -12.34 -39.01 -38.79
C ALA A 861 -12.86 -37.59 -38.49
N THR A 862 -14.11 -37.27 -38.84
CA THR A 862 -14.73 -35.97 -38.51
C THR A 862 -14.86 -35.76 -37.00
N LYS A 863 -15.21 -36.81 -36.25
CA LYS A 863 -15.32 -36.73 -34.79
C LYS A 863 -13.93 -36.50 -34.16
N ALA A 864 -12.92 -37.21 -34.62
CA ALA A 864 -11.53 -37.03 -34.17
C ALA A 864 -10.99 -35.63 -34.46
N LEU A 865 -11.28 -35.05 -35.64
CA LEU A 865 -10.92 -33.67 -35.95
C LEU A 865 -11.61 -32.67 -35.03
N THR A 866 -12.93 -32.83 -34.78
CA THR A 866 -13.65 -31.97 -33.82
C THR A 866 -13.08 -32.10 -32.41
N THR A 867 -12.80 -33.32 -31.94
CA THR A 867 -12.21 -33.55 -30.63
C THR A 867 -10.79 -32.97 -30.52
N PHE A 868 -10.00 -33.04 -31.59
CA PHE A 868 -8.68 -32.40 -31.66
C PHE A 868 -8.79 -30.88 -31.52
N THR A 869 -9.61 -30.23 -32.34
CA THR A 869 -9.83 -28.77 -32.28
C THR A 869 -10.34 -28.35 -30.91
N ASN A 870 -11.34 -29.05 -30.35
CA ASN A 870 -11.84 -28.78 -29.01
C ASN A 870 -10.78 -28.96 -27.91
N THR A 871 -9.80 -29.83 -28.13
CA THR A 871 -8.71 -30.02 -27.16
C THR A 871 -7.68 -28.90 -27.25
N LEU A 872 -7.38 -28.41 -28.46
CA LEU A 872 -6.57 -27.21 -28.62
C LEU A 872 -7.24 -26.01 -27.96
N ASP A 873 -8.54 -25.84 -28.18
CA ASP A 873 -9.32 -24.79 -27.53
C ASP A 873 -9.32 -24.99 -26.00
N GLY A 874 -9.49 -26.22 -25.51
CA GLY A 874 -9.43 -26.56 -24.09
C GLY A 874 -8.09 -26.19 -23.42
N LEU A 875 -6.96 -26.39 -24.12
CA LEU A 875 -5.64 -25.98 -23.65
C LEU A 875 -5.46 -24.45 -23.55
N VAL A 876 -6.34 -23.67 -24.18
CA VAL A 876 -6.45 -22.21 -24.01
C VAL A 876 -7.48 -21.84 -22.95
N GLU A 877 -8.62 -22.53 -22.92
CA GLU A 877 -9.71 -22.32 -21.96
C GLU A 877 -9.27 -22.53 -20.50
N ILE A 878 -8.19 -23.28 -20.27
CA ILE A 878 -7.58 -23.46 -18.94
C ILE A 878 -6.67 -22.31 -18.50
N LEU A 879 -6.23 -21.43 -19.41
CA LEU A 879 -5.33 -20.32 -19.08
C LEU A 879 -5.89 -19.31 -18.05
N PRO A 880 -7.21 -19.03 -18.00
CA PRO A 880 -7.81 -18.23 -16.91
C PRO A 880 -7.61 -18.87 -15.52
N ASP A 881 -7.60 -20.20 -15.41
CA ASP A 881 -7.31 -20.87 -14.14
C ASP A 881 -5.83 -20.73 -13.75
N TYR A 882 -4.93 -20.67 -14.73
CA TYR A 882 -3.54 -20.31 -14.52
C TYR A 882 -3.35 -18.84 -14.11
N ASP A 883 -4.12 -17.91 -14.70
CA ASP A 883 -4.15 -16.49 -14.27
C ASP A 883 -4.57 -16.37 -12.80
N LYS A 884 -5.63 -17.10 -12.43
CA LYS A 884 -6.11 -17.17 -11.05
C LYS A 884 -5.08 -17.78 -10.10
N LEU A 885 -4.39 -18.84 -10.54
CA LEU A 885 -3.29 -19.45 -9.79
C LEU A 885 -2.14 -18.45 -9.57
N ALA A 886 -1.76 -17.68 -10.59
CA ALA A 886 -0.76 -16.62 -10.45
C ALA A 886 -1.20 -15.56 -9.44
N GLY A 887 -2.48 -15.18 -9.44
CA GLY A 887 -3.07 -14.29 -8.44
C GLY A 887 -2.90 -14.80 -7.00
N TYR A 888 -3.05 -16.11 -6.77
CA TYR A 888 -2.78 -16.71 -5.46
C TYR A 888 -1.28 -16.74 -5.13
N LEU A 889 -0.41 -16.98 -6.11
CA LEU A 889 1.05 -16.94 -5.91
C LEU A 889 1.54 -15.54 -5.52
N ALA A 890 0.93 -14.47 -6.04
CA ALA A 890 1.27 -13.10 -5.71
C ALA A 890 1.03 -12.74 -4.23
N LEU A 891 0.17 -13.49 -3.55
CA LEU A 891 -0.20 -13.32 -2.14
C LEU A 891 0.65 -14.20 -1.19
N ARG A 892 1.65 -14.92 -1.71
CA ARG A 892 2.61 -15.66 -0.89
C ARG A 892 3.62 -14.73 -0.22
N PRO A 893 4.07 -15.06 1.00
CA PRO A 893 5.11 -14.28 1.66
C PRO A 893 6.43 -14.39 0.88
N LYS A 894 7.16 -13.27 0.76
CA LYS A 894 8.52 -13.24 0.20
C LYS A 894 9.51 -12.78 1.26
N SER A 895 10.80 -13.05 1.03
CA SER A 895 11.88 -12.68 1.96
C SER A 895 11.93 -11.17 2.17
N ALA A 896 12.06 -10.75 3.43
CA ALA A 896 12.22 -9.34 3.78
C ALA A 896 13.61 -8.83 3.34
N ILE A 897 13.65 -7.60 2.86
CA ILE A 897 14.88 -6.88 2.52
C ILE A 897 15.03 -5.75 3.53
N SER A 898 15.97 -5.93 4.45
CA SER A 898 16.24 -5.01 5.55
C SER A 898 17.29 -3.95 5.22
N ASN A 899 17.32 -2.89 6.02
CA ASN A 899 18.39 -1.88 6.04
C ASN A 899 18.57 -1.07 4.75
N ASN A 900 17.48 -0.80 4.05
CA ASN A 900 17.53 0.07 2.87
C ASN A 900 17.62 1.54 3.28
N ARG A 901 18.44 2.32 2.58
CA ARG A 901 18.52 3.77 2.82
C ARG A 901 17.32 4.46 2.18
N VAL A 902 16.90 5.54 2.81
CA VAL A 902 15.87 6.48 2.37
C VAL A 902 16.40 7.47 1.32
N ASN A 903 15.49 8.18 0.65
CA ASN A 903 15.69 9.13 -0.44
C ASN A 903 16.37 8.55 -1.68
N GLN A 904 16.05 7.30 -1.99
CA GLN A 904 16.60 6.61 -3.14
C GLN A 904 15.69 5.47 -3.59
N THR A 905 16.02 4.91 -4.75
CA THR A 905 15.41 3.66 -5.22
C THR A 905 16.09 2.45 -4.58
N THR A 906 15.29 1.59 -3.97
CA THR A 906 15.69 0.28 -3.47
C THR A 906 15.26 -0.80 -4.43
N GLN A 907 16.18 -1.71 -4.74
CA GLN A 907 15.94 -2.76 -5.70
C GLN A 907 15.77 -4.13 -5.02
N VAL A 908 14.63 -4.76 -5.30
CA VAL A 908 14.33 -6.16 -4.99
C VAL A 908 14.61 -6.96 -6.26
N LYS A 909 15.60 -7.86 -6.21
CA LYS A 909 15.89 -8.79 -7.31
C LYS A 909 15.45 -10.20 -6.94
N GLU A 910 14.51 -10.75 -7.69
CA GLU A 910 14.11 -12.14 -7.56
C GLU A 910 14.92 -13.00 -8.54
N LYS A 911 15.71 -13.92 -7.99
CA LYS A 911 16.56 -14.80 -8.80
C LYS A 911 15.78 -16.07 -9.16
N PRO A 912 15.57 -16.35 -10.47
CA PRO A 912 15.05 -17.64 -10.90
C PRO A 912 16.00 -18.74 -10.40
N GLN A 913 15.45 -19.74 -9.73
CA GLN A 913 16.23 -20.92 -9.35
C GLN A 913 15.99 -22.00 -10.42
N PRO A 914 17.03 -22.43 -11.16
CA PRO A 914 16.87 -23.52 -12.10
C PRO A 914 16.45 -24.79 -11.36
N ARG A 915 15.52 -25.55 -11.94
CA ARG A 915 15.05 -26.81 -11.36
C ARG A 915 16.12 -27.89 -11.58
N ASN A 916 17.01 -28.07 -10.62
CA ASN A 916 17.97 -29.19 -10.63
C ASN A 916 17.28 -30.44 -10.06
N GLY A 917 17.37 -31.60 -10.73
CA GLY A 917 16.74 -32.87 -10.33
C GLY A 917 17.20 -33.51 -9.01
N GLN A 918 17.72 -32.73 -8.06
CA GLN A 918 18.17 -33.16 -6.74
C GLN A 918 17.00 -33.36 -5.76
N CYS A 919 17.11 -34.33 -4.87
CA CYS A 919 16.13 -34.61 -3.82
C CYS A 919 15.81 -33.36 -2.97
N ARG A 920 14.54 -32.94 -2.91
CA ARG A 920 14.10 -31.75 -2.15
C ARG A 920 14.27 -31.92 -0.63
N LEU A 921 14.28 -33.15 -0.12
CA LEU A 921 14.45 -33.45 1.31
C LEU A 921 15.92 -33.47 1.76
N CYS A 922 16.82 -34.08 1.00
CA CYS A 922 18.22 -34.27 1.42
C CYS A 922 19.27 -33.59 0.53
N LYS A 923 18.82 -32.92 -0.55
CA LYS A 923 19.68 -32.26 -1.55
C LYS A 923 20.67 -33.19 -2.26
N SER A 924 20.47 -34.50 -2.17
CA SER A 924 21.27 -35.49 -2.90
C SER A 924 20.94 -35.50 -4.39
N ASP A 925 21.97 -35.65 -5.21
CA ASP A 925 21.90 -35.93 -6.64
C ASP A 925 21.82 -37.44 -6.95
N GLN A 926 21.94 -38.30 -5.93
CA GLN A 926 21.96 -39.77 -6.06
C GLN A 926 20.57 -40.41 -6.07
N HIS A 927 19.54 -39.68 -5.65
CA HIS A 927 18.17 -40.17 -5.62
C HIS A 927 17.16 -39.01 -5.70
N LYS A 928 15.92 -39.31 -6.12
CA LYS A 928 14.80 -38.34 -6.12
C LYS A 928 14.16 -38.24 -4.74
N THR A 929 13.33 -37.23 -4.50
CA THR A 929 12.63 -37.01 -3.22
C THR A 929 11.69 -38.17 -2.90
N PRO A 930 11.85 -38.89 -1.77
CA PRO A 930 10.86 -39.89 -1.37
C PRO A 930 9.55 -39.22 -0.90
N ARG A 931 8.40 -39.79 -1.29
CA ARG A 931 7.08 -39.36 -0.82
C ARG A 931 7.00 -39.40 0.70
N VAL A 932 6.67 -38.28 1.32
CA VAL A 932 6.16 -38.28 2.69
C VAL A 932 4.85 -37.50 2.69
N TYR A 933 3.72 -38.20 2.81
CA TYR A 933 2.45 -37.56 3.12
C TYR A 933 2.52 -36.98 4.54
N ARG A 934 1.90 -35.82 4.79
CA ARG A 934 1.70 -35.31 6.15
C ARG A 934 0.96 -36.38 6.98
N GLY A 935 1.69 -37.13 7.80
CA GLY A 935 1.14 -38.14 8.70
C GLY A 935 1.84 -39.51 8.69
N GLU A 936 2.74 -39.81 7.76
CA GLU A 936 3.49 -41.07 7.77
C GLU A 936 4.94 -40.89 8.24
N ILE A 937 5.31 -41.64 9.29
CA ILE A 937 6.69 -41.77 9.78
C ILE A 937 7.18 -43.13 9.30
N ASN A 938 8.17 -43.15 8.39
CA ASN A 938 8.96 -44.35 8.14
C ASN A 938 10.07 -44.44 9.21
N TYR A 939 9.99 -45.46 10.05
CA TYR A 939 11.13 -45.87 10.87
C TYR A 939 12.13 -46.58 9.96
N VAL A 940 13.35 -46.02 9.90
CA VAL A 940 14.52 -46.64 9.26
C VAL A 940 14.92 -47.90 10.01
#